data_AF-A0A819Y228-F1
#
_entry.id   AF-A0A819Y228-F1
#
_cell.length_a   1.000
_cell.length_b   1.000
_cell.length_c   1.000
_cell.angle_alpha   90.00
_cell.angle_beta   90.00
_cell.angle_gamma   90.00
#
_symmetry.space_group_name_H-M   'P 1'
#
loop_
_entity.id
_entity.type
_entity.pdbx_description
1 polymer ?
#
loop_
_entity_poly.entity_id
_entity_poly.type
_entity_poly.pdbx_seq_one_letter_code
_entity_poly.pdbx_strand_id
1 'polypeptide(L)'
;MVLASRQDFGFSIPNGYSIKYVQNPGSFRQTVSQLATQMRSVLTGAREDLNRVHTGMDRVPDHLKTMVLLMKQAPFDLLLMLFPDSFNNIEKLVNDSLVVLRKPEKNFAQVLNLVTEIDHLLTNPSTDQVISLQVFDVKTQWTHLTELVTELAKQAERAREGFLLQFNWILQEFIRPDLPFAESHRDFIILLLLPKIVEIDQTTDLLGLITKTYSDISFQYTDEQLGGYGHLLTLTKEEDRKRYLKQFQYDLVPQVVQSARLALERHTEFLQRDGNRRENYEKFLSDTSYDDLIINSNTADNSLADESILNITSRILVNRNSIEGKTADHVLVEQWQDYVLANAILANYLNILIVQASKSDFSLLKESNCTTYIKSPNSFRQTISQLSDNIRLILIDLYKDLNRIQIGLERFPIHLKTIFLLIKKGNNDSISTHLPNLLKKGENIVNDSLIILKNPKIKIGQVKDLIIELDSLITKVTSDNTLTLQIEDVKTQWNLFNDLFTQLSIQAEHAINDFLLQFNWILEQFIQLNIDKYRDLIINLLQSKGIKIERTTDLLTIISQTYVDISLEYTNEKITSNTRLILITNEQERKDIIKQYRYELQPIAIKFARLALKRHDEFLQRTQNRQKDYEKFLNEMSQNDLNLLLSIN
;
A
#
# COMPACT_ATOMS: atom_id res chain seq x y z
N MET A 1 -18.35 5.35 -22.87
CA MET A 1 -17.27 5.62 -23.86
C MET A 1 -17.49 4.95 -25.20
N VAL A 2 -17.78 3.64 -25.27
CA VAL A 2 -18.09 2.96 -26.56
C VAL A 2 -19.19 3.67 -27.35
N LEU A 3 -20.27 4.11 -26.69
CA LEU A 3 -21.36 4.86 -27.35
C LEU A 3 -20.87 6.20 -27.93
N ALA A 4 -20.01 6.93 -27.22
CA ALA A 4 -19.43 8.20 -27.68
C ALA A 4 -18.43 8.05 -28.85
N SER A 5 -17.98 6.82 -29.12
CA SER A 5 -17.15 6.53 -30.31
C SER A 5 -17.98 6.50 -31.60
N ARG A 6 -19.30 6.26 -31.51
CA ARG A 6 -20.20 6.11 -32.66
C ARG A 6 -20.48 7.41 -33.37
N GLN A 7 -20.76 8.46 -32.62
CA GLN A 7 -21.03 9.79 -33.14
C GLN A 7 -20.69 10.81 -32.07
N ASP A 8 -20.11 11.94 -32.49
CA ASP A 8 -19.93 13.09 -31.62
C ASP A 8 -21.05 14.11 -31.89
N PHE A 9 -21.52 14.76 -30.84
CA PHE A 9 -22.60 15.75 -30.91
C PHE A 9 -22.44 16.77 -29.79
N GLY A 10 -22.94 18.00 -30.01
CA GLY A 10 -22.99 19.03 -28.98
C GLY A 10 -24.25 18.90 -28.12
N PHE A 11 -24.16 19.29 -26.85
CA PHE A 11 -25.32 19.37 -25.98
C PHE A 11 -26.21 20.56 -26.36
N SER A 12 -27.52 20.34 -26.30
CA SER A 12 -28.49 21.43 -26.42
C SER A 12 -28.72 22.05 -25.06
N ILE A 13 -28.22 23.27 -24.86
CA ILE A 13 -28.27 23.95 -23.56
C ILE A 13 -29.71 24.44 -23.31
N PRO A 14 -30.37 24.02 -22.22
CA PRO A 14 -31.71 24.51 -21.90
C PRO A 14 -31.74 26.03 -21.65
N ASN A 15 -32.83 26.70 -22.03
CA ASN A 15 -32.99 28.14 -21.84
C ASN A 15 -32.83 28.53 -20.36
N GLY A 16 -31.90 29.44 -20.07
CA GLY A 16 -31.59 29.90 -18.71
C GLY A 16 -30.63 29.00 -17.91
N TYR A 17 -30.17 27.89 -18.48
CA TYR A 17 -29.15 27.04 -17.85
C TYR A 17 -27.73 27.55 -18.14
N SER A 18 -26.89 27.62 -17.11
CA SER A 18 -25.47 27.98 -17.24
C SER A 18 -24.61 26.76 -16.94
N ILE A 19 -23.76 26.37 -17.88
CA ILE A 19 -22.82 25.27 -17.73
C ILE A 19 -21.70 25.70 -16.78
N LYS A 20 -21.38 24.87 -15.78
CA LYS A 20 -20.38 25.15 -14.75
C LYS A 20 -19.22 24.16 -14.75
N TYR A 21 -19.45 22.88 -15.04
CA TYR A 21 -18.49 21.79 -14.84
C TYR A 21 -18.03 21.14 -16.16
N VAL A 22 -18.89 21.06 -17.17
CA VAL A 22 -18.58 20.57 -18.51
C VAL A 22 -17.71 21.60 -19.23
N GLN A 23 -16.50 21.20 -19.63
CA GLN A 23 -15.54 22.11 -20.25
C GLN A 23 -15.82 22.35 -21.74
N ASN A 24 -16.26 21.31 -22.46
CA ASN A 24 -16.59 21.44 -23.88
C ASN A 24 -18.00 20.93 -24.19
N PRO A 25 -19.03 21.78 -24.06
CA PRO A 25 -20.40 21.39 -24.35
C PRO A 25 -20.67 21.15 -25.85
N GLY A 26 -19.75 21.56 -26.73
CA GLY A 26 -19.86 21.31 -28.18
C GLY A 26 -19.54 19.87 -28.59
N SER A 27 -19.01 19.04 -27.68
CA SER A 27 -18.61 17.66 -27.96
C SER A 27 -18.90 16.73 -26.78
N PHE A 28 -19.85 15.83 -26.99
CA PHE A 28 -20.15 14.72 -26.08
C PHE A 28 -18.92 13.84 -25.89
N ARG A 29 -18.15 13.58 -26.96
CA ARG A 29 -16.93 12.77 -26.90
C ARG A 29 -15.89 13.40 -25.97
N GLN A 30 -15.64 14.70 -26.09
CA GLN A 30 -14.68 15.39 -25.22
C GLN A 30 -15.17 15.45 -23.78
N THR A 31 -16.48 15.63 -23.57
CA THR A 31 -17.09 15.64 -22.23
C THR A 31 -17.00 14.28 -21.54
N VAL A 32 -17.24 13.18 -22.28
CA VAL A 32 -17.04 11.81 -21.76
C VAL A 32 -15.57 11.54 -21.47
N SER A 33 -14.65 12.06 -22.29
CA SER A 33 -13.20 11.95 -22.03
C SER A 33 -12.80 12.72 -20.76
N GLN A 34 -13.33 13.93 -20.56
CA GLN A 34 -13.14 14.72 -19.34
C GLN A 34 -13.64 13.93 -18.13
N LEU A 35 -14.88 13.42 -18.19
CA LEU A 35 -15.48 12.65 -17.11
C LEU A 35 -14.62 11.44 -16.74
N ALA A 36 -14.22 10.63 -17.72
CA ALA A 36 -13.40 9.44 -17.47
C ALA A 36 -12.03 9.78 -16.87
N THR A 37 -11.40 10.85 -17.33
CA THR A 37 -10.10 11.31 -16.79
C THR A 37 -10.24 11.74 -15.33
N GLN A 38 -11.30 12.49 -15.01
CA GLN A 38 -11.58 12.89 -13.64
C GLN A 38 -11.93 11.70 -12.75
N MET A 39 -12.82 10.81 -13.20
CA MET A 39 -13.18 9.58 -12.47
C MET A 39 -11.92 8.75 -12.16
N ARG A 40 -11.05 8.53 -13.15
CA ARG A 40 -9.79 7.78 -12.96
C ARG A 40 -8.91 8.42 -11.89
N SER A 41 -8.66 9.72 -12.00
CA SER A 41 -7.84 10.46 -11.04
C SER A 41 -8.41 10.37 -9.62
N VAL A 42 -9.72 10.57 -9.48
CA VAL A 42 -10.42 10.55 -8.20
C VAL A 42 -10.44 9.15 -7.57
N LEU A 43 -10.71 8.10 -8.36
CA LEU A 43 -10.70 6.71 -7.89
C LEU A 43 -9.29 6.25 -7.47
N THR A 44 -8.27 6.58 -8.28
CA THR A 44 -6.87 6.24 -7.96
C THR A 44 -6.43 6.96 -6.67
N GLY A 45 -6.72 8.26 -6.57
CA GLY A 45 -6.38 9.04 -5.37
C GLY A 45 -7.10 8.52 -4.12
N ALA A 46 -8.39 8.17 -4.25
CA ALA A 46 -9.15 7.63 -3.12
C ALA A 46 -8.68 6.25 -2.69
N ARG A 47 -8.26 5.37 -3.60
CA ARG A 47 -7.65 4.08 -3.25
C ARG A 47 -6.46 4.25 -2.31
N GLU A 48 -5.60 5.21 -2.61
CA GLU A 48 -4.40 5.51 -1.82
C GLU A 48 -4.75 6.16 -0.49
N ASP A 49 -5.61 7.18 -0.52
CA ASP A 49 -6.05 7.90 0.68
C ASP A 49 -6.80 6.96 1.64
N LEU A 50 -7.68 6.09 1.14
CA LEU A 50 -8.38 5.10 1.96
C LEU A 50 -7.43 4.02 2.49
N ASN A 51 -6.42 3.61 1.72
CA ASN A 51 -5.40 2.69 2.26
C ASN A 51 -4.56 3.34 3.38
N ARG A 52 -4.31 4.65 3.32
CA ARG A 52 -3.68 5.40 4.42
C ARG A 52 -4.57 5.51 5.65
N VAL A 53 -5.89 5.61 5.47
CA VAL A 53 -6.85 5.57 6.59
C VAL A 53 -6.82 4.20 7.24
N HIS A 54 -6.90 3.12 6.45
CA HIS A 54 -6.78 1.75 6.94
C HIS A 54 -5.52 1.57 7.80
N THR A 55 -4.38 1.97 7.23
CA THR A 55 -3.07 2.00 7.87
C THR A 55 -3.07 2.71 9.23
N GLY A 56 -3.70 3.89 9.31
CA GLY A 56 -3.77 4.65 10.56
C GLY A 56 -4.66 3.97 11.60
N MET A 57 -5.81 3.45 11.16
CA MET A 57 -6.77 2.77 12.03
C MET A 57 -6.24 1.45 12.59
N ASP A 58 -5.45 0.69 11.82
CA ASP A 58 -4.81 -0.57 12.25
C ASP A 58 -3.87 -0.38 13.45
N ARG A 59 -3.45 0.86 13.76
CA ARG A 59 -2.60 1.20 14.91
C ARG A 59 -3.36 1.58 16.18
N VAL A 60 -4.60 2.02 16.06
CA VAL A 60 -5.41 2.45 17.21
C VAL A 60 -5.50 1.37 18.30
N PRO A 61 -5.73 0.07 17.99
CA PRO A 61 -5.77 -0.98 19.00
C PRO A 61 -4.49 -1.07 19.85
N ASP A 62 -3.31 -0.88 19.23
CA ASP A 62 -2.02 -0.94 19.94
C ASP A 62 -1.83 0.24 20.91
N HIS A 63 -2.31 1.42 20.54
CA HIS A 63 -2.30 2.58 21.43
C HIS A 63 -3.30 2.41 22.58
N LEU A 64 -4.50 1.89 22.30
CA LEU A 64 -5.48 1.57 23.32
C LEU A 64 -4.93 0.56 24.33
N LYS A 65 -4.30 -0.53 23.88
CA LYS A 65 -3.61 -1.49 24.76
C LYS A 65 -2.54 -0.83 25.63
N THR A 66 -1.77 0.09 25.05
CA THR A 66 -0.74 0.85 25.79
C THR A 66 -1.38 1.71 26.88
N MET A 67 -2.46 2.43 26.57
CA MET A 67 -3.19 3.24 27.55
C MET A 67 -3.76 2.39 28.69
N VAL A 68 -4.35 1.23 28.38
CA VAL A 68 -4.85 0.30 29.41
C VAL A 68 -3.71 -0.21 30.30
N LEU A 69 -2.58 -0.58 29.71
CA LEU A 69 -1.42 -1.06 30.45
C LEU A 69 -0.84 0.03 31.37
N LEU A 70 -0.77 1.28 30.89
CA LEU A 70 -0.38 2.42 31.73
C LEU A 70 -1.35 2.59 32.91
N MET A 71 -2.66 2.58 32.67
CA MET A 71 -3.65 2.70 33.76
C MET A 71 -3.55 1.56 34.77
N LYS A 72 -3.29 0.34 34.31
CA LYS A 72 -3.19 -0.84 35.18
C LYS A 72 -1.92 -0.87 36.00
N GLN A 73 -0.77 -0.53 35.41
CA GLN A 73 0.53 -0.86 35.99
C GLN A 73 1.43 0.35 36.23
N ALA A 74 1.24 1.46 35.52
CA ALA A 74 2.16 2.60 35.63
C ALA A 74 1.95 3.34 36.95
N PRO A 75 3.01 3.60 37.75
CA PRO A 75 2.93 4.44 38.94
C PRO A 75 2.37 5.84 38.60
N PHE A 76 1.74 6.52 39.55
CA PHE A 76 0.98 7.75 39.29
C PHE A 76 1.77 8.83 38.54
N ASP A 77 3.01 9.10 38.95
CA ASP A 77 3.88 10.09 38.31
C ASP A 77 4.11 9.77 36.81
N LEU A 78 4.17 8.48 36.47
CA LEU A 78 4.36 8.02 35.11
C LEU A 78 3.06 8.03 34.30
N LEU A 79 1.95 7.69 34.94
CA LEU A 79 0.62 7.76 34.35
C LEU A 79 0.28 9.21 33.97
N LEU A 80 0.56 10.18 34.83
CA LEU A 80 0.36 11.61 34.59
C LEU A 80 1.12 12.11 33.35
N MET A 81 2.30 11.55 33.08
CA MET A 81 3.15 11.98 31.98
C MET A 81 2.84 11.24 30.67
N LEU A 82 2.65 9.93 30.70
CA LEU A 82 2.53 9.12 29.48
C LEU A 82 1.10 8.98 28.94
N PHE A 83 0.10 9.11 29.82
CA PHE A 83 -1.29 8.92 29.41
C PHE A 83 -1.80 10.03 28.46
N PRO A 84 -1.57 11.34 28.73
CA PRO A 84 -2.04 12.41 27.86
C PRO A 84 -1.53 12.28 26.43
N ASP A 85 -0.29 11.85 26.26
CA ASP A 85 0.31 11.76 24.93
C ASP A 85 -0.02 10.45 24.20
N SER A 86 -0.20 9.33 24.91
CA SER A 86 -0.80 8.12 24.31
C SER A 86 -2.20 8.43 23.77
N PHE A 87 -2.94 9.27 24.49
CA PHE A 87 -4.22 9.82 24.06
C PHE A 87 -4.05 10.75 22.84
N ASN A 88 -3.13 11.71 22.89
CA ASN A 88 -2.84 12.64 21.78
C ASN A 88 -2.44 11.89 20.48
N ASN A 89 -1.77 10.76 20.60
CA ASN A 89 -1.38 9.93 19.45
C ASN A 89 -2.59 9.31 18.74
N ILE A 90 -3.56 8.77 19.49
CA ILE A 90 -4.81 8.26 18.90
C ILE A 90 -5.60 9.42 18.32
N GLU A 91 -5.71 10.54 19.04
CA GLU A 91 -6.36 11.74 18.54
C GLU A 91 -5.74 12.19 17.21
N LYS A 92 -4.41 12.24 17.12
CA LYS A 92 -3.68 12.58 15.91
C LYS A 92 -3.97 11.60 14.77
N LEU A 93 -3.91 10.28 15.02
CA LEU A 93 -4.22 9.27 14.01
C LEU A 93 -5.64 9.40 13.45
N VAL A 94 -6.62 9.66 14.33
CA VAL A 94 -8.01 9.86 13.94
C VAL A 94 -8.18 11.18 13.19
N ASN A 95 -7.55 12.27 13.64
CA ASN A 95 -7.56 13.57 12.97
C ASN A 95 -6.90 13.52 11.58
N ASP A 96 -5.74 12.90 11.46
CA ASP A 96 -5.03 12.72 10.19
C ASP A 96 -5.88 11.88 9.23
N SER A 97 -6.50 10.82 9.72
CA SER A 97 -7.41 9.98 8.93
C SER A 97 -8.65 10.75 8.46
N LEU A 98 -9.20 11.62 9.29
CA LEU A 98 -10.30 12.53 8.91
C LEU A 98 -9.89 13.50 7.80
N VAL A 99 -8.72 14.12 7.93
CA VAL A 99 -8.17 15.02 6.91
C VAL A 99 -7.98 14.27 5.58
N VAL A 100 -7.51 13.03 5.65
CA VAL A 100 -7.35 12.17 4.47
C VAL A 100 -8.72 11.79 3.86
N LEU A 101 -9.72 11.41 4.66
CA LEU A 101 -11.07 11.04 4.21
C LEU A 101 -11.83 12.19 3.53
N ARG A 102 -11.63 13.43 3.98
CA ARG A 102 -12.27 14.62 3.38
C ARG A 102 -11.80 14.91 1.95
N LYS A 103 -10.64 14.38 1.53
CA LYS A 103 -10.14 14.56 0.16
C LYS A 103 -10.98 13.75 -0.85
N PRO A 104 -11.15 12.41 -0.72
CA PRO A 104 -12.12 11.67 -1.51
C PRO A 104 -13.51 12.28 -1.47
N GLU A 105 -14.04 12.69 -0.31
CA GLU A 105 -15.38 13.27 -0.20
C GLU A 105 -15.58 14.45 -1.16
N LYS A 106 -14.67 15.43 -1.10
CA LYS A 106 -14.68 16.61 -1.98
C LYS A 106 -14.52 16.23 -3.45
N ASN A 107 -13.59 15.32 -3.75
CA ASN A 107 -13.26 14.94 -5.12
C ASN A 107 -14.40 14.15 -5.79
N PHE A 108 -15.06 13.27 -5.04
CA PHE A 108 -16.23 12.52 -5.52
C PHE A 108 -17.41 13.46 -5.78
N ALA A 109 -17.65 14.42 -4.88
CA ALA A 109 -18.69 15.44 -5.08
C ALA A 109 -18.46 16.28 -6.36
N GLN A 110 -17.20 16.60 -6.69
CA GLN A 110 -16.87 17.32 -7.93
C GLN A 110 -17.24 16.50 -9.18
N VAL A 111 -16.91 15.22 -9.21
CA VAL A 111 -17.28 14.33 -10.32
C VAL A 111 -18.79 14.10 -10.36
N LEU A 112 -19.46 13.99 -9.21
CA LEU A 112 -20.91 13.86 -9.14
C LEU A 112 -21.61 15.09 -9.76
N ASN A 113 -21.09 16.29 -9.49
CA ASN A 113 -21.58 17.53 -10.09
C ASN A 113 -21.41 17.52 -11.61
N LEU A 114 -20.25 17.06 -12.12
CA LEU A 114 -20.02 16.90 -13.55
C LEU A 114 -20.99 15.90 -14.19
N VAL A 115 -21.16 14.71 -13.60
CA VAL A 115 -22.09 13.69 -14.12
C VAL A 115 -23.54 14.20 -14.09
N THR A 116 -23.93 14.90 -13.03
CA THR A 116 -25.28 15.47 -12.89
C THR A 116 -25.55 16.55 -13.93
N GLU A 117 -24.55 17.38 -14.24
CA GLU A 117 -24.67 18.36 -15.33
C GLU A 117 -24.78 17.67 -16.70
N ILE A 118 -24.01 16.61 -16.95
CA ILE A 118 -24.12 15.81 -18.18
C ILE A 118 -25.52 15.18 -18.30
N ASP A 119 -26.03 14.59 -17.23
CA ASP A 119 -27.38 14.00 -17.16
C ASP A 119 -28.47 15.04 -17.52
N HIS A 120 -28.40 16.24 -16.94
CA HIS A 120 -29.31 17.34 -17.26
C HIS A 120 -29.21 17.82 -18.72
N LEU A 121 -28.01 17.84 -19.30
CA LEU A 121 -27.80 18.22 -20.69
C LEU A 121 -28.30 17.16 -21.69
N LEU A 122 -28.49 15.91 -21.25
CA LEU A 122 -28.98 14.80 -22.06
C LEU A 122 -30.51 14.62 -22.03
N THR A 123 -31.23 15.31 -21.14
CA THR A 123 -32.70 15.19 -20.99
C THR A 123 -33.55 15.70 -22.18
N ASN A 124 -32.95 16.09 -23.30
CA ASN A 124 -33.68 16.50 -24.51
C ASN A 124 -34.19 15.30 -25.34
N PRO A 125 -35.34 15.42 -26.02
CA PRO A 125 -35.97 14.32 -26.76
C PRO A 125 -35.24 13.87 -28.05
N SER A 126 -34.19 14.59 -28.48
CA SER A 126 -33.38 14.27 -29.67
C SER A 126 -32.15 13.40 -29.37
N THR A 127 -31.88 13.08 -28.11
CA THR A 127 -30.69 12.34 -27.67
C THR A 127 -30.97 10.83 -27.58
N ASP A 128 -30.01 10.00 -27.98
CA ASP A 128 -30.13 8.53 -28.01
C ASP A 128 -30.48 7.99 -26.60
N GLN A 129 -31.66 7.37 -26.44
CA GLN A 129 -32.18 6.90 -25.14
C GLN A 129 -31.18 6.01 -24.40
N VAL A 130 -30.38 5.24 -25.13
CA VAL A 130 -29.36 4.35 -24.56
C VAL A 130 -28.25 5.16 -23.87
N ILE A 131 -27.83 6.30 -24.44
CA ILE A 131 -26.80 7.16 -23.84
C ILE A 131 -27.31 7.76 -22.53
N SER A 132 -28.54 8.25 -22.52
CA SER A 132 -29.16 8.83 -21.32
C SER A 132 -29.26 7.80 -20.19
N LEU A 133 -29.70 6.57 -20.47
CA LEU A 133 -29.75 5.48 -19.48
C LEU A 133 -28.38 5.16 -18.90
N GLN A 134 -27.33 5.09 -19.73
CA GLN A 134 -25.98 4.79 -19.24
C GLN A 134 -25.38 5.91 -18.39
N VAL A 135 -25.66 7.18 -18.71
CA VAL A 135 -25.24 8.31 -17.86
C VAL A 135 -25.99 8.29 -16.53
N PHE A 136 -27.28 7.98 -16.54
CA PHE A 136 -28.08 7.81 -15.33
C PHE A 136 -27.56 6.67 -14.44
N ASP A 137 -27.18 5.52 -15.02
CA ASP A 137 -26.55 4.42 -14.28
C ASP A 137 -25.23 4.87 -13.63
N VAL A 138 -24.36 5.54 -14.38
CA VAL A 138 -23.09 6.08 -13.87
C VAL A 138 -23.35 7.07 -12.73
N LYS A 139 -24.32 7.97 -12.88
CA LYS A 139 -24.73 8.91 -11.82
C LYS A 139 -25.14 8.17 -10.56
N THR A 140 -25.98 7.14 -10.70
CA THR A 140 -26.50 6.35 -9.59
C THR A 140 -25.38 5.65 -8.83
N GLN A 141 -24.49 4.93 -9.54
CA GLN A 141 -23.34 4.28 -8.92
C GLN A 141 -22.38 5.28 -8.26
N TRP A 142 -22.13 6.43 -8.92
CA TRP A 142 -21.28 7.47 -8.36
C TRP A 142 -21.89 8.14 -7.12
N THR A 143 -23.23 8.21 -7.05
CA THR A 143 -23.95 8.71 -5.87
C THR A 143 -23.68 7.79 -4.69
N HIS A 144 -23.83 6.48 -4.85
CA HIS A 144 -23.52 5.51 -3.80
C HIS A 144 -22.07 5.57 -3.32
N LEU A 145 -21.12 5.76 -4.24
CA LEU A 145 -19.72 5.93 -3.85
C LEU A 145 -19.49 7.23 -3.06
N THR A 146 -20.17 8.31 -3.44
CA THR A 146 -20.10 9.60 -2.73
C THR A 146 -20.71 9.46 -1.33
N GLU A 147 -21.84 8.77 -1.21
CA GLU A 147 -22.50 8.45 0.07
C GLU A 147 -21.58 7.61 0.96
N LEU A 148 -20.98 6.54 0.43
CA LEU A 148 -20.04 5.68 1.16
C LEU A 148 -18.91 6.49 1.79
N VAL A 149 -18.23 7.32 1.00
CA VAL A 149 -17.11 8.15 1.48
C VAL A 149 -17.58 9.18 2.51
N THR A 150 -18.77 9.76 2.31
CA THR A 150 -19.37 10.70 3.26
C THR A 150 -19.69 10.03 4.60
N GLU A 151 -20.26 8.83 4.58
CA GLU A 151 -20.55 8.05 5.80
C GLU A 151 -19.27 7.60 6.50
N LEU A 152 -18.21 7.26 5.77
CA LEU A 152 -16.89 6.98 6.36
C LEU A 152 -16.32 8.20 7.09
N ALA A 153 -16.43 9.40 6.50
CA ALA A 153 -16.01 10.64 7.14
C ALA A 153 -16.81 10.92 8.42
N LYS A 154 -18.15 10.77 8.38
CA LYS A 154 -19.01 10.91 9.57
C LYS A 154 -18.67 9.89 10.65
N GLN A 155 -18.40 8.64 10.28
CA GLN A 155 -18.05 7.61 11.25
C GLN A 155 -16.70 7.90 11.91
N ALA A 156 -15.72 8.40 11.15
CA ALA A 156 -14.45 8.87 11.70
C ALA A 156 -14.64 10.09 12.63
N GLU A 157 -15.58 11.00 12.33
CA GLU A 157 -15.89 12.15 13.20
C GLU A 157 -16.52 11.68 14.51
N ARG A 158 -17.46 10.73 14.47
CA ARG A 158 -18.05 10.11 15.66
C ARG A 158 -16.99 9.40 16.50
N ALA A 159 -16.08 8.65 15.86
CA ALA A 159 -14.97 8.00 16.54
C ALA A 159 -14.11 9.02 17.30
N ARG A 160 -13.79 10.14 16.64
CA ARG A 160 -13.05 11.25 17.24
C ARG A 160 -13.78 11.86 18.42
N GLU A 161 -15.05 12.21 18.26
CA GLU A 161 -15.83 12.87 19.31
C GLU A 161 -16.03 11.95 20.52
N GLY A 162 -16.33 10.66 20.28
CA GLY A 162 -16.42 9.65 21.33
C GLY A 162 -15.10 9.52 22.09
N PHE A 163 -13.98 9.47 21.38
CA PHE A 163 -12.64 9.43 21.95
C PHE A 163 -12.33 10.68 22.79
N LEU A 164 -12.51 11.87 22.22
CA LEU A 164 -12.21 13.15 22.85
C LEU A 164 -13.03 13.40 24.11
N LEU A 165 -14.36 13.20 24.04
CA LEU A 165 -15.23 13.56 25.16
C LEU A 165 -14.99 12.68 26.39
N GLN A 166 -14.70 11.40 26.19
CA GLN A 166 -14.67 10.43 27.29
C GLN A 166 -13.29 10.35 27.95
N PHE A 167 -12.22 10.36 27.16
CA PHE A 167 -10.87 10.32 27.72
C PHE A 167 -10.41 11.67 28.28
N ASN A 168 -10.87 12.79 27.70
CA ASN A 168 -10.65 14.09 28.31
C ASN A 168 -11.32 14.19 29.68
N TRP A 169 -12.49 13.56 29.87
CA TRP A 169 -13.11 13.47 31.19
C TRP A 169 -12.26 12.66 32.19
N ILE A 170 -11.63 11.55 31.77
CA ILE A 170 -10.73 10.77 32.65
C ILE A 170 -9.46 11.53 33.01
N LEU A 171 -8.86 12.20 32.03
CA LEU A 171 -7.76 13.13 32.25
C LEU A 171 -8.17 14.19 33.27
N GLN A 172 -9.37 14.74 33.12
CA GLN A 172 -9.88 15.78 33.99
C GLN A 172 -10.32 15.30 35.35
N GLU A 173 -10.82 14.07 35.57
CA GLU A 173 -11.35 13.64 36.87
C GLU A 173 -10.40 12.75 37.67
N PHE A 174 -9.61 11.91 37.02
CA PHE A 174 -8.83 10.87 37.69
C PHE A 174 -7.31 11.05 37.55
N ILE A 175 -6.85 11.74 36.51
CA ILE A 175 -5.42 11.95 36.25
C ILE A 175 -5.12 13.45 36.41
N ARG A 176 -5.34 13.95 37.63
CA ARG A 176 -5.17 15.36 38.02
C ARG A 176 -3.81 15.61 38.68
N PRO A 177 -3.04 16.65 38.31
CA PRO A 177 -1.76 16.96 38.96
C PRO A 177 -1.87 17.24 40.46
N ASP A 178 -3.04 17.70 40.91
CA ASP A 178 -3.34 18.18 42.26
C ASP A 178 -3.97 17.12 43.18
N LEU A 179 -4.32 15.93 42.67
CA LEU A 179 -4.93 14.85 43.46
C LEU A 179 -4.21 13.52 43.22
N PRO A 180 -3.59 12.89 44.24
CA PRO A 180 -2.89 11.63 44.06
C PRO A 180 -3.85 10.52 43.65
N PHE A 181 -3.56 9.84 42.54
CA PHE A 181 -4.29 8.67 42.07
C PHE A 181 -4.15 7.52 43.08
N ALA A 182 -5.21 7.25 43.82
CA ALA A 182 -5.24 6.13 44.74
C ALA A 182 -5.20 4.82 43.93
N GLU A 183 -4.21 3.97 44.19
CA GLU A 183 -4.08 2.67 43.50
C GLU A 183 -5.33 1.80 43.64
N SER A 184 -6.09 1.98 44.73
CA SER A 184 -7.38 1.33 44.98
C SER A 184 -8.46 1.65 43.94
N HIS A 185 -8.28 2.70 43.12
CA HIS A 185 -9.24 3.08 42.07
C HIS A 185 -8.85 2.55 40.68
N ARG A 186 -7.68 1.93 40.50
CA ARG A 186 -7.22 1.41 39.19
C ARG A 186 -8.22 0.45 38.57
N ASP A 187 -8.62 -0.55 39.33
CA ASP A 187 -9.53 -1.59 38.83
C ASP A 187 -10.90 -1.01 38.50
N PHE A 188 -11.39 -0.06 39.31
CA PHE A 188 -12.64 0.65 39.04
C PHE A 188 -12.58 1.49 37.76
N ILE A 189 -11.49 2.23 37.55
CA ILE A 189 -11.30 3.08 36.36
C ILE A 189 -11.16 2.22 35.10
N ILE A 190 -10.40 1.12 35.16
CA ILE A 190 -10.28 0.16 34.05
C ILE A 190 -11.65 -0.42 33.72
N LEU A 191 -12.43 -0.81 34.73
CA LEU A 191 -13.77 -1.38 34.53
C LEU A 191 -14.74 -0.37 33.90
N LEU A 192 -14.59 0.92 34.22
CA LEU A 192 -15.37 2.01 33.63
C LEU A 192 -14.94 2.33 32.18
N LEU A 193 -13.65 2.19 31.88
CA LEU A 193 -13.04 2.53 30.59
C LEU A 193 -13.11 1.45 29.53
N LEU A 194 -13.00 0.19 29.97
CA LEU A 194 -12.91 -0.96 29.09
C LEU A 194 -14.04 -1.02 28.04
N PRO A 195 -15.33 -0.78 28.38
CA PRO A 195 -16.40 -0.74 27.38
C PRO A 195 -16.17 0.30 26.29
N LYS A 196 -15.57 1.45 26.63
CA LYS A 196 -15.31 2.55 25.70
C LYS A 196 -14.10 2.29 24.83
N ILE A 197 -13.08 1.66 25.39
CA ILE A 197 -11.93 1.18 24.63
C ILE A 197 -12.36 0.17 23.58
N VAL A 198 -13.24 -0.76 23.95
CA VAL A 198 -13.83 -1.73 23.01
C VAL A 198 -14.65 -1.03 21.93
N GLU A 199 -15.45 0.00 22.27
CA GLU A 199 -16.24 0.78 21.31
C GLU A 199 -15.37 1.54 20.29
N ILE A 200 -14.28 2.17 20.75
CA ILE A 200 -13.34 2.89 19.87
C ILE A 200 -12.59 1.91 18.98
N ASP A 201 -12.11 0.81 19.54
CA ASP A 201 -11.42 -0.24 18.80
C ASP A 201 -12.34 -0.86 17.73
N GLN A 202 -13.60 -1.15 18.08
CA GLN A 202 -14.62 -1.61 17.13
C GLN A 202 -14.84 -0.59 16.01
N THR A 203 -14.98 0.70 16.35
CA THR A 203 -15.24 1.74 15.35
C THR A 203 -14.06 1.93 14.40
N THR A 204 -12.83 1.90 14.93
CA THR A 204 -11.62 2.08 14.14
C THR A 204 -11.30 0.85 13.29
N ASP A 205 -11.50 -0.37 13.79
CA ASP A 205 -11.39 -1.59 12.98
C ASP A 205 -12.43 -1.63 11.85
N LEU A 206 -13.68 -1.26 12.12
CA LEU A 206 -14.71 -1.16 11.07
C LEU A 206 -14.31 -0.16 9.97
N LEU A 207 -13.85 1.03 10.37
CA LEU A 207 -13.37 2.04 9.43
C LEU A 207 -12.17 1.52 8.63
N GLY A 208 -11.20 0.91 9.30
CA GLY A 208 -10.01 0.33 8.67
C GLY A 208 -10.34 -0.79 7.69
N LEU A 209 -11.30 -1.64 8.03
CA LEU A 209 -11.73 -2.75 7.19
C LEU A 209 -12.46 -2.27 5.93
N ILE A 210 -13.39 -1.33 6.05
CA ILE A 210 -14.13 -0.81 4.88
C ILE A 210 -13.17 -0.10 3.92
N THR A 211 -12.27 0.73 4.46
CA THR A 211 -11.29 1.46 3.65
C THR A 211 -10.29 0.52 2.96
N LYS A 212 -9.87 -0.57 3.63
CA LYS A 212 -9.06 -1.63 3.01
C LYS A 212 -9.81 -2.38 1.90
N THR A 213 -11.04 -2.78 2.18
CA THR A 213 -11.91 -3.50 1.22
C THR A 213 -12.10 -2.69 -0.06
N TYR A 214 -12.40 -1.39 0.08
CA TYR A 214 -12.48 -0.50 -1.07
C TYR A 214 -11.17 -0.45 -1.84
N SER A 215 -10.04 -0.30 -1.13
CA SER A 215 -8.72 -0.20 -1.76
C SER A 215 -8.38 -1.45 -2.57
N ASP A 216 -8.67 -2.63 -2.03
CA ASP A 216 -8.42 -3.93 -2.67
C ASP A 216 -9.32 -4.13 -3.91
N ILE A 217 -10.61 -3.79 -3.82
CA ILE A 217 -11.55 -3.86 -4.97
C ILE A 217 -11.16 -2.87 -6.07
N SER A 218 -10.85 -1.63 -5.67
CA SER A 218 -10.44 -0.57 -6.58
C SER A 218 -9.17 -0.96 -7.34
N PHE A 219 -8.21 -1.53 -6.62
CA PHE A 219 -6.98 -2.04 -7.20
C PHE A 219 -7.24 -3.13 -8.24
N GLN A 220 -8.02 -4.15 -7.88
CA GLN A 220 -8.24 -5.32 -8.73
C GLN A 220 -9.07 -5.03 -10.00
N TYR A 221 -10.10 -4.18 -9.91
CA TYR A 221 -11.08 -4.06 -11.00
C TYR A 221 -11.19 -2.65 -11.58
N THR A 222 -10.86 -1.62 -10.81
CA THR A 222 -11.13 -0.22 -11.20
C THR A 222 -9.94 0.40 -11.93
N ASP A 223 -8.72 0.28 -11.38
CA ASP A 223 -7.50 0.85 -11.97
C ASP A 223 -7.15 0.23 -13.33
N GLU A 224 -7.37 -1.09 -13.48
CA GLU A 224 -7.09 -1.82 -14.72
C GLU A 224 -8.02 -1.39 -15.86
N GLN A 225 -9.32 -1.25 -15.58
CA GLN A 225 -10.29 -0.87 -16.60
C GLN A 225 -10.22 0.62 -16.95
N LEU A 226 -10.06 1.51 -15.96
CA LEU A 226 -9.95 2.94 -16.19
C LEU A 226 -8.69 3.36 -16.93
N GLY A 227 -7.61 2.59 -16.80
CA GLY A 227 -6.42 2.76 -17.62
C GLY A 227 -6.74 2.68 -19.11
N GLY A 228 -7.52 1.68 -19.53
CA GLY A 228 -7.73 1.40 -20.95
C GLY A 228 -8.55 2.42 -21.73
N TYR A 229 -9.41 3.24 -21.13
CA TYR A 229 -10.57 3.77 -21.86
C TYR A 229 -10.32 4.76 -23.02
N GLY A 230 -9.12 5.32 -23.16
CA GLY A 230 -8.77 6.20 -24.29
C GLY A 230 -9.02 5.55 -25.66
N HIS A 231 -8.75 4.24 -25.81
CA HIS A 231 -9.03 3.55 -27.08
C HIS A 231 -10.52 3.36 -27.34
N LEU A 232 -11.37 3.30 -26.32
CA LEU A 232 -12.80 3.06 -26.51
C LEU A 232 -13.46 4.22 -27.25
N LEU A 233 -12.96 5.45 -27.08
CA LEU A 233 -13.43 6.64 -27.81
C LEU A 233 -13.02 6.65 -29.29
N THR A 234 -12.00 5.87 -29.65
CA THR A 234 -11.42 5.82 -31.00
C THR A 234 -11.84 4.56 -31.76
N LEU A 235 -12.92 3.87 -31.34
CA LEU A 235 -13.51 2.75 -32.07
C LEU A 235 -14.30 3.25 -33.29
N THR A 236 -13.94 2.77 -34.49
CA THR A 236 -14.57 3.21 -35.76
C THR A 236 -15.56 2.20 -36.32
N LYS A 237 -15.33 0.89 -36.12
CA LYS A 237 -16.19 -0.17 -36.64
C LYS A 237 -17.28 -0.57 -35.63
N GLU A 238 -18.48 -0.81 -36.13
CA GLU A 238 -19.63 -1.21 -35.30
C GLU A 238 -19.47 -2.61 -34.70
N GLU A 239 -18.80 -3.53 -35.40
CA GLU A 239 -18.52 -4.88 -34.88
C GLU A 239 -17.60 -4.84 -33.66
N ASP A 240 -16.57 -4.00 -33.70
CA ASP A 240 -15.64 -3.82 -32.57
C ASP A 240 -16.39 -3.28 -31.35
N ARG A 241 -17.26 -2.28 -31.54
CA ARG A 241 -18.12 -1.73 -30.47
C ARG A 241 -19.00 -2.80 -29.84
N LYS A 242 -19.67 -3.63 -30.66
CA LYS A 242 -20.51 -4.74 -30.18
C LYS A 242 -19.70 -5.79 -29.42
N ARG A 243 -18.50 -6.12 -29.91
CA ARG A 243 -17.59 -7.06 -29.24
C ARG A 243 -17.17 -6.55 -27.87
N TYR A 244 -16.76 -5.29 -27.76
CA TYR A 244 -16.39 -4.67 -26.48
C TYR A 244 -17.57 -4.59 -25.51
N LEU A 245 -18.76 -4.23 -25.97
CA LEU A 245 -19.96 -4.20 -25.12
C LEU A 245 -20.29 -5.60 -24.58
N LYS A 246 -20.21 -6.63 -25.42
CA LYS A 246 -20.48 -8.02 -25.01
C LYS A 246 -19.42 -8.53 -24.04
N GLN A 247 -18.14 -8.20 -24.27
CA GLN A 247 -17.05 -8.55 -23.37
C GLN A 247 -17.22 -7.87 -22.01
N PHE A 248 -17.50 -6.57 -22.01
CA PHE A 248 -17.75 -5.81 -20.78
C PHE A 248 -18.93 -6.39 -19.99
N GLN A 249 -20.03 -6.72 -20.65
CA GLN A 249 -21.19 -7.38 -19.99
C GLN A 249 -20.83 -8.75 -19.42
N TYR A 250 -19.98 -9.52 -20.10
CA TYR A 250 -19.51 -10.82 -19.64
C TYR A 250 -18.60 -10.71 -18.41
N ASP A 251 -17.69 -9.74 -18.40
CA ASP A 251 -16.71 -9.56 -17.34
C ASP A 251 -17.30 -8.86 -16.10
N LEU A 252 -18.32 -8.02 -16.28
CA LEU A 252 -18.93 -7.24 -15.19
C LEU A 252 -19.54 -8.14 -14.10
N VAL A 253 -20.29 -9.17 -14.47
CA VAL A 253 -20.99 -10.02 -13.49
C VAL A 253 -20.01 -10.77 -12.57
N PRO A 254 -18.99 -11.48 -13.08
CA PRO A 254 -17.96 -12.09 -12.25
C PRO A 254 -17.26 -11.09 -11.31
N GLN A 255 -16.90 -9.91 -11.81
CA GLN A 255 -16.20 -8.89 -11.01
C GLN A 255 -17.06 -8.33 -9.88
N VAL A 256 -18.34 -8.07 -10.15
CA VAL A 256 -19.30 -7.63 -9.12
C VAL A 256 -19.49 -8.72 -8.08
N VAL A 257 -19.61 -9.98 -8.50
CA VAL A 257 -19.73 -11.13 -7.57
C VAL A 257 -18.47 -11.29 -6.72
N GLN A 258 -17.27 -11.16 -7.30
CA GLN A 258 -16.01 -11.23 -6.56
C GLN A 258 -15.88 -10.08 -5.57
N SER A 259 -16.23 -8.85 -5.98
CA SER A 259 -16.23 -7.68 -5.11
C SER A 259 -17.20 -7.83 -3.93
N ALA A 260 -18.41 -8.35 -4.18
CA ALA A 260 -19.40 -8.63 -3.15
C ALA A 260 -18.97 -9.74 -2.19
N ARG A 261 -18.33 -10.81 -2.71
CA ARG A 261 -17.76 -11.88 -1.89
C ARG A 261 -16.67 -11.37 -0.96
N LEU A 262 -15.73 -10.58 -1.49
CA LEU A 262 -14.67 -9.98 -0.68
C LEU A 262 -15.26 -9.08 0.41
N ALA A 263 -16.24 -8.23 0.08
CA ALA A 263 -16.91 -7.41 1.08
C ALA A 263 -17.62 -8.23 2.17
N LEU A 264 -18.28 -9.33 1.79
CA LEU A 264 -18.96 -10.23 2.73
C LEU A 264 -17.97 -11.00 3.62
N GLU A 265 -16.87 -11.47 3.06
CA GLU A 265 -15.77 -12.12 3.78
C GLU A 265 -15.22 -11.18 4.84
N ARG A 266 -14.85 -9.95 4.46
CA ARG A 266 -14.38 -8.91 5.38
C ARG A 266 -15.40 -8.59 6.47
N HIS A 267 -16.67 -8.45 6.12
CA HIS A 267 -17.73 -8.24 7.11
C HIS A 267 -17.81 -9.40 8.12
N THR A 268 -17.68 -10.64 7.64
CA THR A 268 -17.68 -11.83 8.50
C THR A 268 -16.46 -11.86 9.42
N GLU A 269 -15.27 -11.52 8.90
CA GLU A 269 -14.04 -11.37 9.72
C GLU A 269 -14.26 -10.34 10.84
N PHE A 270 -14.88 -9.20 10.53
CA PHE A 270 -15.20 -8.18 11.52
C PHE A 270 -16.12 -8.71 12.62
N LEU A 271 -17.22 -9.38 12.26
CA LEU A 271 -18.16 -9.93 13.25
C LEU A 271 -17.50 -10.96 14.17
N GLN A 272 -16.60 -11.79 13.64
CA GLN A 272 -15.82 -12.74 14.44
C GLN A 272 -14.86 -12.04 15.41
N ARG A 273 -14.13 -11.01 14.95
CA ARG A 273 -13.23 -10.23 15.80
C ARG A 273 -14.00 -9.47 16.88
N ASP A 274 -15.14 -8.90 16.51
CA ASP A 274 -15.98 -8.09 17.38
C ASP A 274 -16.56 -8.91 18.54
N GLY A 275 -17.03 -10.13 18.27
CA GLY A 275 -17.55 -11.04 19.28
C GLY A 275 -16.55 -11.38 20.39
N ASN A 276 -15.25 -11.41 20.06
CA ASN A 276 -14.18 -11.74 20.99
C ASN A 276 -13.42 -10.50 21.50
N ARG A 277 -13.75 -9.29 21.06
CA ARG A 277 -12.94 -8.08 21.31
C ARG A 277 -12.81 -7.77 22.79
N ARG A 278 -13.92 -7.85 23.53
CA ARG A 278 -13.92 -7.63 24.97
C ARG A 278 -13.09 -8.68 25.71
N GLU A 279 -13.29 -9.96 25.40
CA GLU A 279 -12.53 -11.06 25.98
C GLU A 279 -11.03 -10.92 25.68
N ASN A 280 -10.66 -10.43 24.49
CA ASN A 280 -9.26 -10.17 24.14
C ASN A 280 -8.61 -9.08 25.01
N TYR A 281 -9.32 -8.01 25.36
CA TYR A 281 -8.79 -7.00 26.29
C TYR A 281 -8.78 -7.51 27.73
N GLU A 282 -9.82 -8.23 28.16
CA GLU A 282 -9.87 -8.83 29.49
C GLU A 282 -8.75 -9.87 29.67
N LYS A 283 -8.48 -10.66 28.63
CA LYS A 283 -7.36 -11.59 28.55
C LYS A 283 -6.01 -10.88 28.50
N PHE A 284 -5.86 -9.85 27.66
CA PHE A 284 -4.65 -9.03 27.63
C PHE A 284 -4.33 -8.44 29.00
N LEU A 285 -5.37 -8.05 29.75
CA LEU A 285 -5.25 -7.59 31.12
C LEU A 285 -4.93 -8.73 32.09
N SER A 286 -5.54 -9.91 31.99
CA SER A 286 -5.23 -11.04 32.88
C SER A 286 -3.82 -11.57 32.67
N ASP A 287 -3.39 -11.67 31.42
CA ASP A 287 -2.11 -12.26 31.00
C ASP A 287 -0.92 -11.32 31.26
N THR A 288 -1.17 -10.04 31.55
CA THR A 288 -0.14 -9.08 32.01
C THR A 288 0.11 -9.15 33.52
N SER A 289 0.15 -10.39 34.05
CA SER A 289 0.91 -10.74 35.25
C SER A 289 2.31 -11.18 34.80
N TYR A 290 3.35 -10.93 35.60
CA TYR A 290 4.77 -11.11 35.26
C TYR A 290 5.16 -12.52 34.78
N ASP A 291 4.32 -13.55 35.00
CA ASP A 291 4.71 -14.96 34.83
C ASP A 291 4.11 -15.70 33.61
N ASP A 292 3.04 -15.22 32.96
CA ASP A 292 2.27 -16.05 31.99
C ASP A 292 2.54 -15.76 30.50
N LEU A 293 3.50 -14.91 30.15
CA LEU A 293 4.01 -14.81 28.77
C LEU A 293 4.92 -15.99 28.38
N ILE A 294 5.10 -16.95 29.29
CA ILE A 294 5.83 -18.20 29.10
C ILE A 294 4.81 -19.32 28.87
N ILE A 295 4.79 -19.87 27.65
CA ILE A 295 4.06 -21.09 27.20
C ILE A 295 2.72 -20.81 26.50
N ASN A 296 2.78 -20.71 25.17
CA ASN A 296 1.97 -21.56 24.28
C ASN A 296 2.42 -21.41 22.81
N SER A 297 3.44 -22.17 22.42
CA SER A 297 3.76 -22.46 21.02
C SER A 297 4.54 -23.77 20.89
N ASN A 298 3.94 -24.87 21.33
CA ASN A 298 4.41 -26.20 20.95
C ASN A 298 3.24 -26.98 20.36
N THR A 299 3.14 -26.97 19.03
CA THR A 299 2.83 -28.13 18.18
C THR A 299 2.86 -27.67 16.73
N ALA A 300 3.98 -27.90 16.06
CA ALA A 300 4.00 -28.14 14.62
C ALA A 300 5.18 -29.08 14.33
N ASP A 301 4.82 -30.33 14.08
CA ASP A 301 5.73 -31.44 13.77
C ASP A 301 6.61 -31.12 12.56
N ASN A 302 7.91 -31.37 12.74
CA ASN A 302 8.91 -31.37 11.67
C ASN A 302 8.88 -32.72 10.96
N SER A 303 8.31 -32.76 9.75
CA SER A 303 8.73 -33.74 8.73
C SER A 303 8.65 -33.13 7.33
N LEU A 304 9.78 -32.65 6.83
CA LEU A 304 9.97 -32.31 5.42
C LEU A 304 11.19 -33.09 4.91
N ALA A 305 10.94 -34.33 4.51
CA ALA A 305 11.77 -35.03 3.56
C ALA A 305 10.82 -35.72 2.58
N ASP A 306 11.04 -35.46 1.29
CA ASP A 306 10.30 -35.91 0.11
C ASP A 306 8.91 -35.32 -0.15
N GLU A 307 8.86 -34.15 -0.81
CA GLU A 307 7.67 -33.72 -1.54
C GLU A 307 7.99 -33.34 -3.00
N SER A 308 7.21 -33.91 -3.92
CA SER A 308 7.34 -33.72 -5.36
C SER A 308 6.85 -32.34 -5.83
N ILE A 309 7.41 -31.88 -6.95
CA ILE A 309 7.22 -30.55 -7.58
C ILE A 309 5.73 -30.18 -7.80
N LEU A 310 4.83 -31.16 -7.92
CA LEU A 310 3.39 -30.90 -8.03
C LEU A 310 2.78 -30.30 -6.75
N ASN A 311 3.28 -30.68 -5.56
CA ASN A 311 2.72 -30.24 -4.28
C ASN A 311 3.06 -28.78 -3.95
N ILE A 312 4.17 -28.26 -4.48
CA ILE A 312 4.55 -26.84 -4.36
C ILE A 312 3.57 -25.98 -5.16
N THR A 313 3.20 -26.40 -6.38
CA THR A 313 2.22 -25.69 -7.22
C THR A 313 0.80 -25.77 -6.62
N SER A 314 0.45 -26.90 -5.98
CA SER A 314 -0.80 -27.05 -5.25
C SER A 314 -0.87 -26.15 -4.01
N ARG A 315 0.21 -25.99 -3.23
CA ARG A 315 0.24 -25.06 -2.09
C ARG A 315 0.21 -23.59 -2.51
N ILE A 316 0.80 -23.23 -3.65
CA ILE A 316 0.69 -21.89 -4.26
C ILE A 316 -0.77 -21.57 -4.64
N LEU A 317 -1.55 -22.57 -5.07
CA LEU A 317 -2.97 -22.41 -5.39
C LEU A 317 -3.90 -22.53 -4.17
N VAL A 318 -3.51 -23.28 -3.13
CA VAL A 318 -4.31 -23.46 -1.90
C VAL A 318 -4.10 -22.32 -0.90
N ASN A 319 -2.92 -21.69 -0.83
CA ASN A 319 -2.71 -20.47 -0.02
C ASN A 319 -3.53 -19.26 -0.52
N ARG A 320 -4.08 -19.33 -1.73
CA ARG A 320 -5.01 -18.32 -2.27
C ARG A 320 -6.37 -18.31 -1.56
N ASN A 321 -6.69 -19.35 -0.79
CA ASN A 321 -7.99 -19.55 -0.14
C ASN A 321 -7.97 -19.47 1.39
N SER A 322 -6.85 -19.07 2.01
CA SER A 322 -6.79 -18.77 3.46
C SER A 322 -6.59 -17.28 3.68
N ILE A 323 -7.57 -16.47 3.28
CA ILE A 323 -7.61 -15.03 3.51
C ILE A 323 -8.43 -14.77 4.79
N GLU A 324 -8.03 -15.38 5.90
CA GLU A 324 -8.59 -15.06 7.22
C GLU A 324 -7.50 -14.36 8.05
N GLY A 325 -7.72 -13.08 8.38
CA GLY A 325 -7.14 -12.42 9.54
C GLY A 325 -5.65 -12.02 9.50
N LYS A 326 -5.06 -11.81 8.32
CA LYS A 326 -3.63 -11.44 8.19
C LYS A 326 -3.40 -9.92 8.13
N THR A 327 -2.44 -9.42 8.92
CA THR A 327 -2.01 -8.00 8.94
C THR A 327 -1.43 -7.57 7.58
N ALA A 328 -1.32 -6.26 7.32
CA ALA A 328 -0.76 -5.72 6.07
C ALA A 328 0.66 -6.26 5.75
N ASP A 329 1.44 -6.60 6.78
CA ASP A 329 2.76 -7.25 6.64
C ASP A 329 2.64 -8.64 6.01
N HIS A 330 1.65 -9.43 6.41
CA HIS A 330 1.46 -10.79 5.91
C HIS A 330 1.01 -10.81 4.44
N VAL A 331 0.20 -9.84 3.98
CA VAL A 331 -0.22 -9.73 2.58
C VAL A 331 0.96 -9.38 1.68
N LEU A 332 1.81 -8.42 2.08
CA LEU A 332 3.02 -8.09 1.33
C LEU A 332 3.99 -9.28 1.29
N VAL A 333 4.16 -9.96 2.42
CA VAL A 333 5.02 -11.12 2.58
C VAL A 333 4.55 -12.35 1.78
N GLU A 334 3.27 -12.43 1.39
CA GLU A 334 2.75 -13.48 0.52
C GLU A 334 2.84 -13.11 -0.97
N GLN A 335 2.69 -11.83 -1.33
CA GLN A 335 2.66 -11.36 -2.71
C GLN A 335 4.03 -10.91 -3.27
N TRP A 336 5.02 -10.68 -2.40
CA TRP A 336 6.31 -10.13 -2.83
C TRP A 336 7.09 -11.01 -3.81
N GLN A 337 6.84 -12.32 -3.85
CA GLN A 337 7.46 -13.20 -4.85
C GLN A 337 7.05 -12.80 -6.26
N ASP A 338 5.75 -12.57 -6.48
CA ASP A 338 5.21 -12.14 -7.76
C ASP A 338 5.74 -10.75 -8.15
N TYR A 339 5.84 -9.85 -7.17
CA TYR A 339 6.33 -8.49 -7.37
C TYR A 339 7.83 -8.43 -7.73
N VAL A 340 8.64 -9.23 -7.05
CA VAL A 340 10.08 -9.28 -7.30
C VAL A 340 10.37 -9.97 -8.64
N LEU A 341 9.58 -10.98 -9.01
CA LEU A 341 9.66 -11.64 -10.31
C LEU A 341 9.25 -10.72 -11.46
N ALA A 342 8.29 -9.81 -11.22
CA ALA A 342 7.77 -8.91 -12.24
C ALA A 342 8.87 -8.11 -12.93
N ASN A 343 9.92 -7.69 -12.22
CA ASN A 343 11.06 -6.98 -12.81
C ASN A 343 11.83 -7.80 -13.86
N ALA A 344 12.16 -9.05 -13.53
CA ALA A 344 12.91 -9.94 -14.43
C ALA A 344 12.06 -10.35 -15.66
N ILE A 345 10.76 -10.59 -15.43
CA ILE A 345 9.81 -10.91 -16.49
C ILE A 345 9.59 -9.70 -17.41
N LEU A 346 9.42 -8.51 -16.83
CA LEU A 346 9.29 -7.24 -17.55
C LEU A 346 10.48 -6.98 -18.48
N ALA A 347 11.71 -7.13 -17.97
CA ALA A 347 12.91 -6.93 -18.77
C ALA A 347 12.94 -7.87 -19.99
N ASN A 348 12.52 -9.12 -19.84
CA ASN A 348 12.44 -10.07 -20.94
C ASN A 348 11.36 -9.72 -21.97
N TYR A 349 10.16 -9.37 -21.52
CA TYR A 349 9.09 -9.00 -22.45
C TYR A 349 9.39 -7.69 -23.19
N LEU A 350 10.02 -6.73 -22.51
CA LEU A 350 10.51 -5.51 -23.14
C LEU A 350 11.55 -5.82 -24.23
N ASN A 351 12.48 -6.73 -23.97
CA ASN A 351 13.49 -7.14 -24.95
C ASN A 351 12.86 -7.81 -26.18
N ILE A 352 11.89 -8.70 -25.97
CA ILE A 352 11.13 -9.33 -27.05
C ILE A 352 10.42 -8.24 -27.89
N LEU A 353 9.79 -7.26 -27.24
CA LEU A 353 9.13 -6.12 -27.90
C LEU A 353 10.09 -5.28 -28.73
N ILE A 354 11.30 -5.01 -28.22
CA ILE A 354 12.34 -4.26 -28.95
C ILE A 354 12.80 -5.04 -30.18
N VAL A 355 13.00 -6.36 -30.05
CA VAL A 355 13.35 -7.22 -31.17
C VAL A 355 12.24 -7.23 -32.23
N GLN A 356 10.97 -7.21 -31.83
CA GLN A 356 9.86 -7.05 -32.78
C GLN A 356 9.84 -5.68 -33.45
N ALA A 357 10.09 -4.60 -32.69
CA ALA A 357 10.19 -3.24 -33.24
C ALA A 357 11.37 -3.06 -34.22
N SER A 358 12.40 -3.90 -34.14
CA SER A 358 13.49 -3.93 -35.12
C SER A 358 13.05 -4.49 -36.49
N LYS A 359 12.01 -5.35 -36.53
CA LYS A 359 11.53 -6.01 -37.77
C LYS A 359 10.88 -5.04 -38.74
N SER A 360 9.99 -4.20 -38.25
CA SER A 360 9.21 -3.27 -39.09
C SER A 360 8.82 -2.05 -38.28
N ASP A 361 9.08 -0.87 -38.84
CA ASP A 361 8.58 0.38 -38.30
C ASP A 361 7.28 0.77 -39.00
N PHE A 362 6.30 1.24 -38.24
CA PHE A 362 5.00 1.64 -38.76
C PHE A 362 4.41 2.76 -37.90
N SER A 363 3.53 3.56 -38.49
CA SER A 363 2.82 4.60 -37.75
C SER A 363 1.75 3.98 -36.85
N LEU A 364 1.75 4.38 -35.58
CA LEU A 364 0.68 4.07 -34.63
C LEU A 364 -0.61 4.85 -34.93
N LEU A 365 -0.52 5.85 -35.81
CA LEU A 365 -1.64 6.66 -36.28
C LEU A 365 -1.95 6.37 -37.74
N LYS A 366 -3.19 5.97 -38.03
CA LYS A 366 -3.69 5.85 -39.41
C LYS A 366 -4.27 7.16 -39.93
N GLU A 367 -4.80 8.02 -39.06
CA GLU A 367 -5.29 9.39 -39.35
C GLU A 367 -5.07 10.29 -38.11
N SER A 368 -5.17 11.61 -38.30
CA SER A 368 -4.83 12.69 -37.34
C SER A 368 -5.44 12.52 -35.93
N ASN A 369 -4.77 11.77 -35.06
CA ASN A 369 -5.06 11.73 -33.63
C ASN A 369 -3.92 12.38 -32.85
N CYS A 370 -4.28 13.04 -31.75
CA CYS A 370 -3.31 13.53 -30.78
C CYS A 370 -2.95 12.40 -29.82
N THR A 371 -1.66 12.14 -29.61
CA THR A 371 -1.17 11.34 -28.49
C THR A 371 -0.83 12.24 -27.31
N THR A 372 -1.03 11.75 -26.09
CA THR A 372 -0.80 12.53 -24.87
C THR A 372 0.59 12.26 -24.29
N TYR A 373 1.05 11.00 -24.30
CA TYR A 373 2.31 10.58 -23.68
C TYR A 373 3.32 10.06 -24.71
N ILE A 374 2.85 9.51 -25.83
CA ILE A 374 3.70 9.09 -26.95
C ILE A 374 4.23 10.33 -27.69
N LYS A 375 5.56 10.48 -27.78
CA LYS A 375 6.22 11.61 -28.45
C LYS A 375 6.30 11.47 -29.96
N SER A 376 6.52 10.24 -30.43
CA SER A 376 6.73 9.93 -31.85
C SER A 376 5.71 8.91 -32.36
N PRO A 377 4.42 9.28 -32.43
CA PRO A 377 3.37 8.32 -32.76
C PRO A 377 3.44 7.82 -34.21
N ASN A 378 4.21 8.49 -35.06
CA ASN A 378 4.43 8.10 -36.46
C ASN A 378 5.43 6.94 -36.62
N SER A 379 6.07 6.50 -35.53
CA SER A 379 7.05 5.41 -35.54
C SER A 379 6.87 4.54 -34.30
N PHE A 380 6.41 3.31 -34.52
CA PHE A 380 6.36 2.26 -33.50
C PHE A 380 7.75 2.03 -32.89
N ARG A 381 8.80 2.02 -33.72
CA ARG A 381 10.17 1.83 -33.25
C ARG A 381 10.62 2.94 -32.30
N GLN A 382 10.37 4.20 -32.64
CA GLN A 382 10.72 5.32 -31.76
C GLN A 382 9.89 5.30 -30.47
N THR A 383 8.62 4.87 -30.54
CA THR A 383 7.76 4.74 -29.37
C THR A 383 8.24 3.64 -28.41
N ILE A 384 8.63 2.49 -28.94
CA ILE A 384 9.23 1.41 -28.14
C ILE A 384 10.60 1.82 -27.57
N SER A 385 11.40 2.59 -28.30
CA SER A 385 12.63 3.17 -27.78
C SER A 385 12.35 4.13 -26.61
N GLN A 386 11.36 5.02 -26.75
CA GLN A 386 10.92 5.91 -25.67
C GLN A 386 10.49 5.11 -24.43
N LEU A 387 9.67 4.07 -24.62
CA LEU A 387 9.21 3.21 -23.53
C LEU A 387 10.39 2.51 -22.84
N SER A 388 11.28 1.91 -23.62
CA SER A 388 12.48 1.23 -23.14
C SER A 388 13.39 2.16 -22.34
N ASP A 389 13.64 3.38 -22.83
CA ASP A 389 14.49 4.35 -22.15
C ASP A 389 13.87 4.82 -20.83
N ASN A 390 12.56 5.08 -20.82
CA ASN A 390 11.86 5.46 -19.59
C ASN A 390 11.87 4.33 -18.56
N ILE A 391 11.58 3.08 -18.96
CA ILE A 391 11.64 1.91 -18.10
C ILE A 391 13.07 1.73 -17.55
N ARG A 392 14.09 1.81 -18.41
CA ARG A 392 15.50 1.68 -18.03
C ARG A 392 15.90 2.69 -16.97
N LEU A 393 15.58 3.97 -17.17
CA LEU A 393 15.93 5.03 -16.23
C LEU A 393 15.27 4.78 -14.86
N ILE A 394 14.01 4.39 -14.86
CA ILE A 394 13.29 4.05 -13.62
C ILE A 394 13.93 2.86 -12.92
N LEU A 395 14.23 1.77 -13.62
CA LEU A 395 14.80 0.57 -13.01
C LEU A 395 16.21 0.80 -12.46
N ILE A 396 17.03 1.64 -13.11
CA ILE A 396 18.35 2.03 -12.61
C ILE A 396 18.25 2.95 -11.39
N ASP A 397 17.37 3.96 -11.42
CA ASP A 397 17.14 4.85 -10.28
C ASP A 397 16.68 4.02 -9.07
N LEU A 398 15.74 3.10 -9.29
CA LEU A 398 15.19 2.21 -8.26
C LEU A 398 16.20 1.24 -7.68
N TYR A 399 17.09 0.69 -8.52
CA TYR A 399 18.20 -0.12 -8.03
C TYR A 399 19.08 0.66 -7.03
N LYS A 400 19.43 1.91 -7.36
CA LYS A 400 20.25 2.76 -6.48
C LYS A 400 19.50 3.11 -5.20
N ASP A 401 18.23 3.42 -5.33
CA ASP A 401 17.34 3.82 -4.25
C ASP A 401 17.12 2.67 -3.25
N LEU A 402 16.79 1.47 -3.73
CA LEU A 402 16.61 0.29 -2.87
C LEU A 402 17.93 -0.18 -2.25
N ASN A 403 19.06 -0.06 -2.95
CA ASN A 403 20.37 -0.33 -2.36
C ASN A 403 20.70 0.65 -1.22
N ARG A 404 20.34 1.93 -1.34
CA ARG A 404 20.48 2.92 -0.26
C ARG A 404 19.61 2.58 0.93
N ILE A 405 18.35 2.20 0.70
CA ILE A 405 17.42 1.77 1.75
C ILE A 405 17.97 0.57 2.48
N GLN A 406 18.41 -0.46 1.75
CA GLN A 406 19.01 -1.66 2.32
C GLN A 406 20.18 -1.32 3.24
N ILE A 407 21.16 -0.54 2.76
CA ILE A 407 22.35 -0.18 3.55
C ILE A 407 21.97 0.65 4.79
N GLY A 408 20.97 1.52 4.68
CA GLY A 408 20.48 2.33 5.79
C GLY A 408 19.78 1.49 6.86
N LEU A 409 18.82 0.65 6.45
CA LEU A 409 17.99 -0.15 7.34
C LEU A 409 18.73 -1.36 7.95
N GLU A 410 19.75 -1.89 7.29
CA GLU A 410 20.57 -2.99 7.84
C GLU A 410 21.25 -2.63 9.17
N ARG A 411 21.52 -1.33 9.39
CA ARG A 411 22.11 -0.81 10.64
C ARG A 411 21.09 -0.55 11.74
N PHE A 412 19.81 -0.50 11.38
CA PHE A 412 18.74 -0.11 12.29
C PHE A 412 18.54 -1.06 13.49
N PRO A 413 18.62 -2.40 13.34
CA PRO A 413 18.57 -3.32 14.48
C PRO A 413 19.66 -3.06 15.52
N ILE A 414 20.90 -2.81 15.09
CA ILE A 414 22.02 -2.51 15.98
C ILE A 414 21.78 -1.18 16.70
N HIS A 415 21.21 -0.22 15.98
CA HIS A 415 20.84 1.08 16.52
C HIS A 415 19.78 0.98 17.63
N LEU A 416 18.68 0.25 17.39
CA LEU A 416 17.66 -0.05 18.40
C LEU A 416 18.25 -0.78 19.62
N LYS A 417 19.04 -1.83 19.38
CA LYS A 417 19.75 -2.57 20.44
C LYS A 417 20.64 -1.67 21.29
N THR A 418 21.31 -0.69 20.68
CA THR A 418 22.14 0.29 21.39
C THR A 418 21.29 1.20 22.27
N ILE A 419 20.13 1.67 21.77
CA ILE A 419 19.18 2.46 22.56
C ILE A 419 18.71 1.67 23.79
N PHE A 420 18.31 0.41 23.62
CA PHE A 420 17.88 -0.43 24.74
C PHE A 420 18.99 -0.69 25.75
N LEU A 421 20.22 -0.93 25.27
CA LEU A 421 21.36 -1.15 26.14
C LEU A 421 21.71 0.12 26.95
N LEU A 422 21.62 1.29 26.31
CA LEU A 422 21.81 2.58 26.97
C LEU A 422 20.75 2.81 28.06
N ILE A 423 19.49 2.48 27.81
CA ILE A 423 18.41 2.60 28.81
C ILE A 423 18.62 1.59 29.95
N LYS A 424 19.02 0.35 29.63
CA LYS A 424 19.19 -0.72 30.61
C LYS A 424 20.42 -0.54 31.50
N LYS A 425 21.54 -0.04 30.96
CA LYS A 425 22.84 -0.02 31.66
C LYS A 425 23.47 1.37 31.77
N GLY A 426 22.96 2.38 31.07
CA GLY A 426 23.41 3.76 31.18
C GLY A 426 23.04 4.40 32.51
N ASN A 427 23.84 5.39 32.93
CA ASN A 427 23.47 6.33 33.99
C ASN A 427 22.69 7.52 33.39
N ASN A 428 22.06 8.34 34.24
CA ASN A 428 21.25 9.48 33.81
C ASN A 428 22.01 10.46 32.91
N ASP A 429 23.31 10.69 33.18
CA ASP A 429 24.17 11.57 32.37
C ASP A 429 24.41 10.99 30.98
N SER A 430 24.71 9.69 30.86
CA SER A 430 24.92 9.04 29.56
C SER A 430 23.64 9.00 28.75
N ILE A 431 22.51 8.76 29.41
CA ILE A 431 21.20 8.70 28.74
C ILE A 431 20.83 10.10 28.22
N SER A 432 20.87 11.13 29.06
CA SER A 432 20.56 12.50 28.63
C SER A 432 21.50 13.02 27.54
N THR A 433 22.77 12.60 27.55
CA THR A 433 23.78 13.03 26.56
C THR A 433 23.62 12.31 25.21
N HIS A 434 23.41 10.99 25.20
CA HIS A 434 23.50 10.18 23.98
C HIS A 434 22.14 9.79 23.37
N LEU A 435 21.09 9.65 24.19
CA LEU A 435 19.79 9.17 23.73
C LEU A 435 19.13 10.08 22.67
N PRO A 436 19.10 11.43 22.80
CA PRO A 436 18.49 12.29 21.78
C PRO A 436 19.18 12.15 20.41
N ASN A 437 20.52 12.06 20.42
CA ASN A 437 21.30 11.90 19.20
C ASN A 437 21.07 10.53 18.55
N LEU A 438 20.97 9.47 19.35
CA LEU A 438 20.62 8.15 18.84
C LEU A 438 19.21 8.17 18.24
N LEU A 439 18.21 8.71 18.93
CA LEU A 439 16.84 8.76 18.40
C LEU A 439 16.74 9.51 17.08
N LYS A 440 17.37 10.68 17.00
CA LYS A 440 17.44 11.48 15.76
C LYS A 440 18.12 10.72 14.61
N LYS A 441 19.17 9.94 14.89
CA LYS A 441 19.81 9.08 13.87
C LYS A 441 18.87 7.99 13.38
N GLY A 442 18.13 7.35 14.29
CA GLY A 442 17.12 6.35 13.94
C GLY A 442 16.02 6.96 13.07
N GLU A 443 15.51 8.12 13.47
CA GLU A 443 14.51 8.89 12.71
C GLU A 443 15.00 9.20 11.30
N ASN A 444 16.23 9.71 11.17
CA ASN A 444 16.80 10.04 9.86
C ASN A 444 16.90 8.80 8.96
N ILE A 445 17.33 7.65 9.49
CA ILE A 445 17.44 6.40 8.72
C ILE A 445 16.08 6.00 8.12
N VAL A 446 15.01 6.05 8.92
CA VAL A 446 13.69 5.64 8.43
C VAL A 446 13.06 6.73 7.54
N ASN A 447 13.22 8.02 7.87
CA ASN A 447 12.75 9.15 7.05
C ASN A 447 13.40 9.20 5.67
N ASP A 448 14.72 9.01 5.59
CA ASP A 448 15.45 8.96 4.32
C ASP A 448 14.92 7.82 3.45
N SER A 449 14.64 6.66 4.07
CA SER A 449 14.07 5.51 3.38
C SER A 449 12.68 5.80 2.80
N LEU A 450 11.84 6.58 3.50
CA LEU A 450 10.53 7.04 3.00
C LEU A 450 10.65 7.90 1.74
N ILE A 451 11.52 8.90 1.82
CA ILE A 451 11.67 9.91 0.79
C ILE A 451 12.10 9.20 -0.49
N ILE A 452 13.06 8.28 -0.35
CA ILE A 452 13.52 7.42 -1.44
C ILE A 452 12.38 6.59 -2.03
N LEU A 453 11.49 5.98 -1.23
CA LEU A 453 10.36 5.18 -1.72
C LEU A 453 9.24 5.99 -2.38
N LYS A 454 9.08 7.28 -2.04
CA LYS A 454 8.04 8.15 -2.62
C LYS A 454 8.44 8.78 -3.96
N ASN A 455 9.73 9.05 -4.16
CA ASN A 455 10.26 9.72 -5.34
C ASN A 455 9.91 9.07 -6.71
N PRO A 456 9.85 7.74 -6.86
CA PRO A 456 9.63 7.11 -8.17
C PRO A 456 8.21 7.29 -8.72
N LYS A 457 7.25 7.65 -7.87
CA LYS A 457 5.81 7.52 -8.15
C LYS A 457 5.33 8.26 -9.40
N ILE A 458 5.78 9.51 -9.58
CA ILE A 458 5.39 10.32 -10.75
C ILE A 458 5.91 9.68 -12.04
N LYS A 459 7.17 9.24 -12.04
CA LYS A 459 7.81 8.60 -13.21
C LYS A 459 7.16 7.26 -13.54
N ILE A 460 6.84 6.45 -12.53
CA ILE A 460 6.17 5.15 -12.71
C ILE A 460 4.76 5.33 -13.30
N GLY A 461 4.00 6.31 -12.80
CA GLY A 461 2.69 6.66 -13.33
C GLY A 461 2.74 7.11 -14.79
N GLN A 462 3.71 7.94 -15.16
CA GLN A 462 3.91 8.38 -16.56
C GLN A 462 4.20 7.23 -17.52
N VAL A 463 4.99 6.24 -17.09
CA VAL A 463 5.25 5.05 -17.91
C VAL A 463 4.03 4.13 -17.98
N LYS A 464 3.27 4.01 -16.90
CA LYS A 464 1.99 3.28 -16.91
C LYS A 464 1.05 3.88 -17.95
N ASP A 465 0.91 5.21 -17.97
CA ASP A 465 0.09 5.91 -18.96
C ASP A 465 0.60 5.71 -20.39
N LEU A 466 1.93 5.73 -20.61
CA LEU A 466 2.53 5.46 -21.91
C LEU A 466 2.25 4.03 -22.39
N ILE A 467 2.39 3.02 -21.54
CA ILE A 467 2.12 1.60 -21.87
C ILE A 467 0.66 1.41 -22.22
N ILE A 468 -0.23 1.99 -21.42
CA ILE A 468 -1.67 1.97 -21.65
C ILE A 468 -2.00 2.60 -23.01
N GLU A 469 -1.47 3.79 -23.31
CA GLU A 469 -1.73 4.47 -24.59
C GLU A 469 -1.22 3.61 -25.77
N LEU A 470 -0.04 3.00 -25.63
CA LEU A 470 0.58 2.13 -26.62
C LEU A 470 -0.24 0.85 -26.92
N ASP A 471 -0.64 0.13 -25.88
CA ASP A 471 -1.52 -1.07 -25.93
C ASP A 471 -2.80 -0.79 -26.73
N SER A 472 -3.38 0.36 -26.41
CA SER A 472 -4.62 0.88 -27.00
C SER A 472 -4.51 1.16 -28.50
N LEU A 473 -3.35 1.65 -28.96
CA LEU A 473 -3.09 1.98 -30.37
C LEU A 473 -2.70 0.76 -31.19
N ILE A 474 -1.88 -0.13 -30.62
CA ILE A 474 -1.37 -1.29 -31.35
C ILE A 474 -2.46 -2.28 -31.67
N THR A 475 -3.39 -2.50 -30.75
CA THR A 475 -4.60 -3.32 -30.96
C THR A 475 -5.43 -2.88 -32.19
N LYS A 476 -5.23 -1.66 -32.72
CA LYS A 476 -5.95 -1.12 -33.89
C LYS A 476 -5.14 -1.11 -35.17
N VAL A 477 -3.84 -0.97 -35.04
CA VAL A 477 -2.97 -0.78 -36.20
C VAL A 477 -2.57 -2.12 -36.79
N THR A 478 -2.35 -3.12 -35.94
CA THR A 478 -1.91 -4.46 -36.35
C THR A 478 -2.96 -5.52 -36.04
N SER A 479 -3.09 -6.50 -36.94
CA SER A 479 -3.80 -7.77 -36.67
C SER A 479 -2.87 -8.85 -36.11
N ASP A 480 -1.61 -8.50 -35.81
CA ASP A 480 -0.63 -9.39 -35.23
C ASP A 480 -0.92 -9.60 -33.74
N ASN A 481 -1.66 -10.67 -33.44
CA ASN A 481 -1.97 -11.08 -32.08
C ASN A 481 -0.71 -11.26 -31.21
N THR A 482 0.46 -11.54 -31.79
CA THR A 482 1.68 -11.77 -31.02
C THR A 482 2.28 -10.49 -30.44
N LEU A 483 2.12 -9.35 -31.13
CA LEU A 483 2.56 -8.02 -30.66
C LEU A 483 1.62 -7.51 -29.56
N THR A 484 0.31 -7.69 -29.73
CA THR A 484 -0.69 -7.29 -28.73
C THR A 484 -0.48 -8.03 -27.41
N LEU A 485 -0.32 -9.37 -27.45
CA LEU A 485 -0.06 -10.18 -26.25
C LEU A 485 1.22 -9.74 -25.51
N GLN A 486 2.28 -9.38 -26.23
CA GLN A 486 3.55 -8.96 -25.59
C GLN A 486 3.44 -7.61 -24.87
N ILE A 487 2.60 -6.70 -25.37
CA ILE A 487 2.38 -5.41 -24.70
C ILE A 487 1.50 -5.59 -23.48
N GLU A 488 0.50 -6.46 -23.57
CA GLU A 488 -0.33 -6.87 -22.44
C GLU A 488 0.52 -7.51 -21.33
N ASP A 489 1.48 -8.37 -21.70
CA ASP A 489 2.46 -8.93 -20.77
C ASP A 489 3.29 -7.83 -20.08
N VAL A 490 3.87 -6.89 -20.85
CA VAL A 490 4.63 -5.74 -20.29
C VAL A 490 3.78 -4.90 -19.35
N LYS A 491 2.52 -4.61 -19.74
CA LYS A 491 1.57 -3.85 -18.93
C LYS A 491 1.24 -4.55 -17.62
N THR A 492 1.02 -5.87 -17.66
CA THR A 492 0.74 -6.69 -16.49
C THR A 492 1.91 -6.66 -15.51
N GLN A 493 3.14 -6.89 -16.00
CA GLN A 493 4.33 -6.84 -15.15
C GLN A 493 4.60 -5.43 -14.61
N TRP A 494 4.34 -4.38 -15.40
CA TRP A 494 4.50 -2.99 -14.94
C TRP A 494 3.51 -2.62 -13.83
N ASN A 495 2.28 -3.13 -13.87
CA ASN A 495 1.31 -2.93 -12.81
C ASN A 495 1.79 -3.59 -11.51
N LEU A 496 2.12 -4.89 -11.54
CA LEU A 496 2.67 -5.61 -10.39
C LEU A 496 3.89 -4.88 -9.79
N PHE A 497 4.76 -4.37 -10.65
CA PHE A 497 5.91 -3.57 -10.26
C PHE A 497 5.50 -2.26 -9.56
N ASN A 498 4.55 -1.50 -10.10
CA ASN A 498 4.05 -0.27 -9.48
C ASN A 498 3.42 -0.53 -8.10
N ASP A 499 2.76 -1.67 -7.93
CA ASP A 499 2.09 -2.01 -6.68
C ASP A 499 3.09 -2.37 -5.59
N LEU A 500 4.17 -3.07 -5.94
CA LEU A 500 5.29 -3.31 -5.02
C LEU A 500 5.77 -2.01 -4.38
N PHE A 501 6.05 -0.98 -5.18
CA PHE A 501 6.56 0.30 -4.66
C PHE A 501 5.52 1.06 -3.85
N THR A 502 4.25 0.96 -4.24
CA THR A 502 3.15 1.54 -3.47
C THR A 502 3.10 0.88 -2.08
N GLN A 503 3.11 -0.45 -2.02
CA GLN A 503 3.10 -1.20 -0.76
C GLN A 503 4.35 -0.97 0.08
N LEU A 504 5.55 -0.94 -0.52
CA LEU A 504 6.79 -0.61 0.19
C LEU A 504 6.75 0.79 0.79
N SER A 505 6.25 1.78 0.04
CA SER A 505 6.10 3.16 0.55
C SER A 505 5.12 3.22 1.72
N ILE A 506 4.02 2.47 1.66
CA ILE A 506 3.04 2.39 2.75
C ILE A 506 3.70 1.76 3.98
N GLN A 507 4.43 0.65 3.81
CA GLN A 507 5.10 -0.02 4.93
C GLN A 507 6.23 0.81 5.54
N ALA A 508 6.95 1.58 4.73
CA ALA A 508 7.91 2.56 5.25
C ALA A 508 7.22 3.69 6.01
N GLU A 509 6.08 4.20 5.51
CA GLU A 509 5.23 5.13 6.29
C GLU A 509 4.79 4.48 7.62
N HIS A 510 4.57 3.17 7.65
CA HIS A 510 4.27 2.45 8.89
C HIS A 510 5.41 2.45 9.88
N ALA A 511 6.59 1.98 9.44
CA ALA A 511 7.77 1.93 10.29
C ALA A 511 8.11 3.30 10.89
N ILE A 512 7.96 4.37 10.11
CA ILE A 512 8.25 5.74 10.56
C ILE A 512 7.25 6.20 11.57
N ASN A 513 5.96 6.02 11.31
CA ASN A 513 4.96 6.46 12.27
C ASN A 513 5.06 5.67 13.58
N ASP A 514 5.33 4.37 13.53
CA ASP A 514 5.56 3.56 14.72
C ASP A 514 6.83 4.03 15.47
N PHE A 515 7.91 4.38 14.76
CA PHE A 515 9.13 4.89 15.40
C PHE A 515 8.98 6.32 15.94
N LEU A 516 8.38 7.24 15.18
CA LEU A 516 8.25 8.66 15.54
C LEU A 516 7.14 8.94 16.55
N LEU A 517 5.96 8.34 16.39
CA LEU A 517 4.81 8.63 17.24
C LEU A 517 4.84 7.83 18.54
N GLN A 518 5.38 6.61 18.52
CA GLN A 518 5.37 5.74 19.71
C GLN A 518 6.75 5.65 20.35
N PHE A 519 7.79 5.26 19.61
CA PHE A 519 9.10 4.98 20.22
C PHE A 519 9.84 6.24 20.69
N ASN A 520 9.93 7.27 19.82
CA ASN A 520 10.60 8.52 20.16
C ASN A 520 9.84 9.31 21.22
N TRP A 521 8.50 9.35 21.10
CA TRP A 521 7.62 9.99 22.07
C TRP A 521 7.79 9.40 23.48
N ILE A 522 7.69 8.07 23.62
CA ILE A 522 7.87 7.37 24.89
C ILE A 522 9.22 7.77 25.53
N LEU A 523 10.29 7.86 24.73
CA LEU A 523 11.62 8.19 25.23
C LEU A 523 11.83 9.67 25.58
N GLU A 524 11.23 10.61 24.85
CA GLU A 524 11.32 12.05 25.15
C GLU A 524 10.69 12.39 26.51
N GLN A 525 9.58 11.73 26.85
CA GLN A 525 8.96 11.85 28.17
C GLN A 525 9.83 11.21 29.25
N PHE A 526 10.48 10.08 28.95
CA PHE A 526 11.33 9.38 29.91
C PHE A 526 12.62 10.12 30.30
N ILE A 527 13.17 10.95 29.42
CA ILE A 527 14.34 11.79 29.75
C ILE A 527 14.00 12.81 30.85
N GLN A 528 12.71 13.16 31.02
CA GLN A 528 12.25 14.10 32.05
C GLN A 528 11.99 13.44 33.42
N LEU A 529 12.01 12.11 33.50
CA LEU A 529 11.79 11.33 34.72
C LEU A 529 13.10 10.76 35.30
N ASN A 530 13.12 10.47 36.60
CA ASN A 530 14.24 9.74 37.21
C ASN A 530 14.25 8.28 36.71
N ILE A 531 15.08 8.00 35.70
CA ILE A 531 15.13 6.76 34.92
C ILE A 531 15.32 5.53 35.80
N ASP A 532 16.06 5.67 36.91
CA ASP A 532 16.35 4.57 37.82
C ASP A 532 15.10 3.99 38.48
N LYS A 533 14.04 4.79 38.65
CA LYS A 533 12.77 4.37 39.28
C LYS A 533 11.88 3.54 38.35
N TYR A 534 11.99 3.71 37.02
CA TYR A 534 11.04 3.14 36.05
C TYR A 534 11.69 2.26 34.97
N ARG A 535 12.98 1.95 35.14
CA ARG A 535 13.83 1.31 34.12
C ARG A 535 13.22 0.03 33.53
N ASP A 536 12.70 -0.87 34.35
CA ASP A 536 12.15 -2.15 33.88
C ASP A 536 10.83 -1.97 33.10
N LEU A 537 9.96 -1.07 33.55
CA LEU A 537 8.72 -0.75 32.85
C LEU A 537 8.99 -0.07 31.50
N ILE A 538 10.00 0.81 31.44
CA ILE A 538 10.46 1.47 30.21
C ILE A 538 10.94 0.44 29.19
N ILE A 539 11.79 -0.49 29.63
CA ILE A 539 12.34 -1.54 28.78
C ILE A 539 11.22 -2.40 28.22
N ASN A 540 10.25 -2.81 29.04
CA ASN A 540 9.14 -3.66 28.60
C ASN A 540 8.23 -2.94 27.58
N LEU A 541 7.91 -1.66 27.83
CA LEU A 541 7.10 -0.85 26.91
C LEU A 541 7.82 -0.66 25.56
N LEU A 542 9.11 -0.33 25.58
CA LEU A 542 9.86 -0.06 24.37
C LEU A 542 10.25 -1.34 23.61
N GLN A 543 10.51 -2.46 24.28
CA GLN A 543 10.94 -3.70 23.63
C GLN A 543 9.89 -4.23 22.66
N SER A 544 8.63 -4.31 23.09
CA SER A 544 7.53 -4.76 22.22
C SER A 544 7.40 -3.88 20.96
N LYS A 545 7.58 -2.57 21.12
CA LYS A 545 7.51 -1.58 20.03
C LYS A 545 8.74 -1.63 19.12
N GLY A 546 9.93 -1.71 19.71
CA GLY A 546 11.20 -1.85 18.98
C GLY A 546 11.23 -3.12 18.14
N ILE A 547 10.71 -4.25 18.65
CA ILE A 547 10.58 -5.50 17.88
C ILE A 547 9.66 -5.31 16.67
N LYS A 548 8.54 -4.59 16.82
CA LYS A 548 7.62 -4.29 15.71
C LYS A 548 8.29 -3.43 14.63
N ILE A 549 8.97 -2.36 15.02
CA ILE A 549 9.69 -1.48 14.09
C ILE A 549 10.83 -2.24 13.40
N GLU A 550 11.55 -3.08 14.14
CA GLU A 550 12.58 -3.93 13.55
C GLU A 550 11.98 -4.92 12.55
N ARG A 551 10.80 -5.47 12.81
CA ARG A 551 10.11 -6.38 11.89
C ARG A 551 9.83 -5.70 10.56
N THR A 552 9.28 -4.50 10.58
CA THR A 552 8.99 -3.74 9.36
C THR A 552 10.26 -3.32 8.63
N THR A 553 11.30 -2.88 9.35
CA THR A 553 12.58 -2.48 8.73
C THR A 553 13.37 -3.66 8.15
N ASP A 554 13.34 -4.83 8.79
CA ASP A 554 13.94 -6.07 8.24
C ASP A 554 13.16 -6.55 7.00
N LEU A 555 11.83 -6.44 6.99
CA LEU A 555 11.02 -6.72 5.81
C LEU A 555 11.41 -5.83 4.62
N LEU A 556 11.49 -4.51 4.84
CA LEU A 556 11.94 -3.55 3.83
C LEU A 556 13.36 -3.87 3.35
N THR A 557 14.26 -4.25 4.27
CA THR A 557 15.65 -4.62 3.95
C THR A 557 15.69 -5.87 3.07
N ILE A 558 14.96 -6.93 3.42
CA ILE A 558 14.96 -8.19 2.69
C ILE A 558 14.35 -8.02 1.29
N ILE A 559 13.24 -7.28 1.16
CA ILE A 559 12.65 -7.00 -0.16
C ILE A 559 13.63 -6.17 -1.01
N SER A 560 14.22 -5.12 -0.44
CA SER A 560 15.18 -4.26 -1.14
C SER A 560 16.42 -5.05 -1.60
N GLN A 561 16.99 -5.87 -0.72
CA GLN A 561 18.12 -6.75 -1.05
C GLN A 561 17.75 -7.71 -2.20
N THR A 562 16.55 -8.28 -2.18
CA THR A 562 16.09 -9.22 -3.23
C THR A 562 15.94 -8.56 -4.57
N TYR A 563 15.41 -7.35 -4.57
CA TYR A 563 15.37 -6.54 -5.77
C TYR A 563 16.78 -6.22 -6.30
N VAL A 564 17.70 -5.80 -5.42
CA VAL A 564 19.08 -5.43 -5.75
C VAL A 564 19.83 -6.61 -6.38
N ASP A 565 19.74 -7.79 -5.80
CA ASP A 565 20.45 -8.97 -6.31
C ASP A 565 19.91 -9.44 -7.65
N ILE A 566 18.59 -9.47 -7.81
CA ILE A 566 17.96 -9.84 -9.10
C ILE A 566 18.31 -8.81 -10.19
N SER A 567 18.32 -7.53 -9.82
CA SER A 567 18.65 -6.46 -10.76
C SER A 567 20.11 -6.51 -11.19
N LEU A 568 21.04 -6.79 -10.27
CA LEU A 568 22.46 -6.96 -10.57
C LEU A 568 22.73 -8.20 -11.41
N GLU A 569 22.11 -9.32 -11.06
CA GLU A 569 22.37 -10.59 -11.71
C GLU A 569 21.76 -10.67 -13.12
N TYR A 570 20.65 -9.97 -13.37
CA TYR A 570 19.89 -10.17 -14.60
C TYR A 570 19.35 -8.89 -15.23
N THR A 571 18.55 -8.11 -14.49
CA THR A 571 17.76 -7.03 -15.09
C THR A 571 18.64 -5.95 -15.73
N ASN A 572 19.74 -5.56 -15.07
CA ASN A 572 20.64 -4.52 -15.56
C ASN A 572 21.34 -4.92 -16.86
N GLU A 573 21.81 -6.16 -16.97
CA GLU A 573 22.41 -6.67 -18.20
C GLU A 573 21.39 -6.66 -19.34
N LYS A 574 20.19 -7.20 -19.06
CA LYS A 574 19.13 -7.36 -20.07
C LYS A 574 18.65 -6.02 -20.59
N ILE A 575 18.45 -5.03 -19.73
CA ILE A 575 18.04 -3.68 -20.14
C ILE A 575 19.16 -2.94 -20.89
N THR A 576 20.42 -3.17 -20.53
CA THR A 576 21.55 -2.53 -21.24
C THR A 576 21.66 -3.04 -22.68
N SER A 577 21.22 -4.28 -22.94
CA SER A 577 21.20 -4.87 -24.28
C SER A 577 20.18 -4.25 -25.25
N ASN A 578 19.18 -3.50 -24.76
CA ASN A 578 18.07 -2.92 -25.53
C ASN A 578 18.52 -2.12 -26.76
N THR A 579 19.58 -1.33 -26.59
CA THR A 579 20.15 -0.50 -27.65
C THR A 579 20.75 -1.31 -28.79
N ARG A 580 21.22 -2.54 -28.54
CA ARG A 580 21.73 -3.46 -29.56
C ARG A 580 20.59 -4.22 -30.24
N LEU A 581 19.57 -4.62 -29.47
CA LEU A 581 18.43 -5.39 -29.97
C LEU A 581 17.63 -4.64 -31.04
N ILE A 582 17.50 -3.32 -30.92
CA ILE A 582 16.74 -2.52 -31.89
C ILE A 582 17.43 -2.40 -33.26
N LEU A 583 18.73 -2.71 -33.33
CA LEU A 583 19.56 -2.62 -34.54
C LEU A 583 19.61 -3.93 -35.34
N ILE A 584 18.98 -5.00 -34.86
CA ILE A 584 19.00 -6.32 -35.52
C ILE A 584 18.24 -6.25 -36.84
N THR A 585 18.92 -6.55 -37.94
CA THR A 585 18.34 -6.53 -39.30
C THR A 585 17.95 -7.93 -39.80
N ASN A 586 18.65 -8.98 -39.36
CA ASN A 586 18.46 -10.36 -39.79
C ASN A 586 17.24 -11.04 -39.13
N GLU A 587 16.35 -11.65 -39.91
CA GLU A 587 15.14 -12.31 -39.39
C GLU A 587 15.40 -13.61 -38.62
N GLN A 588 16.39 -14.40 -39.05
CA GLN A 588 16.76 -15.63 -38.36
C GLN A 588 17.35 -15.30 -36.98
N GLU A 589 18.22 -14.30 -36.92
CA GLU A 589 18.78 -13.77 -35.67
C GLU A 589 17.69 -13.27 -34.72
N ARG A 590 16.68 -12.54 -35.22
CA ARG A 590 15.51 -12.13 -34.41
C ARG A 590 14.77 -13.33 -33.81
N LYS A 591 14.49 -14.36 -34.62
CA LYS A 591 13.77 -15.56 -34.17
C LYS A 591 14.57 -16.33 -33.12
N ASP A 592 15.87 -16.46 -33.32
CA ASP A 592 16.77 -17.16 -32.40
C ASP A 592 16.88 -16.41 -31.06
N ILE A 593 16.96 -15.09 -31.09
CA ILE A 593 16.99 -14.24 -29.88
C ILE A 593 15.66 -14.27 -29.13
N ILE A 594 14.51 -14.17 -29.82
CA ILE A 594 13.18 -14.28 -29.17
C ILE A 594 13.02 -15.66 -28.54
N LYS A 595 13.45 -16.71 -29.25
CA LYS A 595 13.45 -18.08 -28.74
C LYS A 595 14.31 -18.16 -27.48
N GLN A 596 15.54 -17.68 -27.54
CA GLN A 596 16.47 -17.65 -26.40
C GLN A 596 15.85 -16.95 -25.18
N TYR A 597 15.30 -15.74 -25.31
CA TYR A 597 14.67 -15.03 -24.19
C TYR A 597 13.48 -15.80 -23.59
N ARG A 598 12.69 -16.49 -24.41
CA ARG A 598 11.59 -17.33 -23.91
C ARG A 598 12.08 -18.58 -23.17
N TYR A 599 13.14 -19.22 -23.67
CA TYR A 599 13.75 -20.39 -23.02
C TYR A 599 14.48 -20.03 -21.73
N GLU A 600 15.14 -18.87 -21.66
CA GLU A 600 15.85 -18.40 -20.47
C GLU A 600 14.91 -17.92 -19.35
N LEU A 601 13.71 -17.43 -19.70
CA LEU A 601 12.78 -16.85 -18.73
C LEU A 601 12.36 -17.86 -17.64
N GLN A 602 11.98 -19.08 -18.02
CA GLN A 602 11.47 -20.08 -17.08
C GLN A 602 12.50 -20.52 -16.01
N PRO A 603 13.73 -20.95 -16.35
CA PRO A 603 14.71 -21.34 -15.33
C PRO A 603 15.13 -20.17 -14.45
N ILE A 604 15.17 -18.94 -14.98
CA ILE A 604 15.54 -17.73 -14.24
C ILE A 604 14.42 -17.32 -13.29
N ALA A 605 13.16 -17.36 -13.74
CA ALA A 605 12.01 -17.14 -12.87
C ALA A 605 11.96 -18.15 -11.72
N ILE A 606 12.26 -19.43 -11.97
CA ILE A 606 12.36 -20.46 -10.91
C ILE A 606 13.51 -20.13 -9.94
N LYS A 607 14.67 -19.72 -10.45
CA LYS A 607 15.81 -19.33 -9.61
C LYS A 607 15.45 -18.16 -8.69
N PHE A 608 14.80 -17.13 -9.22
CA PHE A 608 14.41 -15.95 -8.44
C PHE A 608 13.26 -16.22 -7.48
N ALA A 609 12.30 -17.06 -7.86
CA ALA A 609 11.25 -17.51 -6.96
C ALA A 609 11.84 -18.27 -5.75
N ARG A 610 12.83 -19.14 -6.00
CA ARG A 610 13.57 -19.83 -4.92
C ARG A 610 14.36 -18.88 -4.03
N LEU A 611 14.99 -17.85 -4.61
CA LEU A 611 15.69 -16.84 -3.83
C LEU A 611 14.73 -16.06 -2.93
N ALA A 612 13.58 -15.65 -3.47
CA ALA A 612 12.54 -14.98 -2.71
C ALA A 612 12.01 -15.89 -1.59
N LEU A 613 11.64 -17.15 -1.89
CA LEU A 613 11.22 -18.13 -0.87
C LEU A 613 12.26 -18.32 0.24
N LYS A 614 13.53 -18.51 -0.12
CA LYS A 614 14.60 -18.65 0.86
C LYS A 614 14.66 -17.44 1.82
N ARG A 615 14.51 -16.23 1.27
CA ARG A 615 14.55 -15.00 2.04
C ARG A 615 13.30 -14.75 2.86
N HIS A 616 12.15 -15.24 2.40
CA HIS A 616 10.93 -15.29 3.19
C HIS A 616 11.15 -16.17 4.45
N ASP A 617 11.74 -17.35 4.26
CA ASP A 617 12.04 -18.25 5.38
C ASP A 617 13.07 -17.61 6.34
N GLU A 618 14.12 -16.97 5.81
CA GLU A 618 15.09 -16.21 6.60
C GLU A 618 14.40 -15.09 7.41
N PHE A 619 13.47 -14.34 6.81
CA PHE A 619 12.67 -13.32 7.51
C PHE A 619 11.83 -13.92 8.65
N LEU A 620 11.12 -15.01 8.40
CA LEU A 620 10.28 -15.67 9.40
C LEU A 620 11.12 -16.18 10.57
N GLN A 621 12.26 -16.84 10.29
CA GLN A 621 13.18 -17.30 11.33
C GLN A 621 13.74 -16.14 12.17
N ARG A 622 14.19 -15.05 11.51
CA ARG A 622 14.65 -13.85 12.21
C ARG A 622 13.56 -13.19 13.04
N THR A 623 12.30 -13.26 12.60
CA THR A 623 11.17 -12.70 13.34
C THR A 623 10.85 -13.53 14.57
N GLN A 624 10.83 -14.86 14.44
CA GLN A 624 10.56 -15.78 15.55
C GLN A 624 11.63 -15.75 16.65
N ASN A 625 12.90 -15.58 16.28
CA ASN A 625 14.01 -15.55 17.23
C ASN A 625 14.27 -14.16 17.83
N ARG A 626 13.63 -13.11 17.29
CA ARG A 626 13.99 -11.72 17.57
C ARG A 626 13.92 -11.35 19.05
N GLN A 627 12.86 -11.77 19.74
CA GLN A 627 12.68 -11.50 21.15
C GLN A 627 13.79 -12.16 21.99
N LYS A 628 14.09 -13.43 21.72
CA LYS A 628 15.17 -14.17 22.38
C LYS A 628 16.53 -13.54 22.10
N ASP A 629 16.78 -13.09 20.87
CA ASP A 629 18.02 -12.43 20.49
C ASP A 629 18.19 -11.08 21.20
N TYR A 630 17.11 -10.33 21.40
CA TYR A 630 17.09 -9.09 22.19
C TYR A 630 17.40 -9.33 23.65
N GLU A 631 16.72 -10.29 24.27
CA GLU A 631 16.92 -10.64 25.68
C GLU A 631 18.36 -11.12 25.91
N LYS A 632 18.85 -12.00 25.03
CA LYS A 632 20.23 -12.48 25.03
C LYS A 632 21.22 -11.31 24.91
N PHE A 633 21.06 -10.47 23.90
CA PHE A 633 21.94 -9.30 23.68
C PHE A 633 21.98 -8.36 24.90
N LEU A 634 20.82 -8.03 25.47
CA LEU A 634 20.72 -7.12 26.61
C LEU A 634 21.24 -7.71 27.91
N ASN A 635 21.28 -9.03 28.04
CA ASN A 635 21.80 -9.73 29.21
C ASN A 635 23.32 -9.94 29.12
N GLU A 636 23.85 -10.27 27.94
CA GLU A 636 25.26 -10.64 27.74
C GLU A 636 26.22 -9.44 27.59
N MET A 637 25.76 -8.31 27.03
CA MET A 637 26.64 -7.14 26.75
C MET A 637 27.11 -6.41 28.01
N SER A 638 28.40 -6.10 28.14
CA SER A 638 28.96 -5.39 29.31
C SER A 638 28.85 -3.86 29.20
N GLN A 639 29.19 -3.13 30.28
CA GLN A 639 29.29 -1.66 30.25
C GLN A 639 30.39 -1.17 29.29
N ASN A 640 31.45 -1.95 29.12
CA ASN A 640 32.53 -1.63 28.18
C ASN A 640 32.05 -1.72 26.73
N ASP A 641 31.17 -2.68 26.43
CA ASP A 641 30.57 -2.84 25.10
C ASP A 641 29.59 -1.70 24.78
N LEU A 642 28.86 -1.21 25.78
CA LEU A 642 28.03 0.00 25.64
C LEU A 642 28.90 1.23 25.29
N ASN A 643 30.00 1.45 26.01
CA ASN A 643 30.90 2.57 25.75
C ASN A 643 31.53 2.49 24.34
N LEU A 644 31.84 1.29 23.87
CA LEU A 644 32.34 1.07 22.51
C LEU A 644 31.26 1.41 21.47
N LEU A 645 30.02 0.95 21.64
CA LEU A 645 28.91 1.25 20.72
C LEU A 645 28.56 2.75 20.68
N LEU A 646 28.67 3.45 21.81
CA LEU A 646 28.48 4.91 21.87
C LEU A 646 29.60 5.69 21.18
N SER A 647 30.79 5.11 21.03
CA SER A 647 31.91 5.73 20.30
C SER A 647 31.85 5.53 18.78
N ILE A 648 31.16 4.49 18.33
CA ILE A 648 31.02 4.12 16.91
C ILE A 648 29.80 4.80 16.28
N ASN A 649 28.75 5.04 17.07
CA ASN A 649 27.53 5.72 16.64
C ASN A 649 27.72 7.23 16.68
#